data_AF-A0A9X2G902-F1
#
_entry.id   AF-A0A9X2G902-F1
#
_cell.length_a   1.000
_cell.length_b   1.000
_cell.length_c   1.000
_cell.angle_alpha   90.00
_cell.angle_beta   90.00
_cell.angle_gamma   90.00
#
_symmetry.space_group_name_H-M   'P 1'
#
loop_
_entity.id
_entity.type
_entity.pdbx_description
1 polymer ?
#
loop_
_entity_poly.entity_id
_entity_poly.type
_entity_poly.pdbx_seq_one_letter_code
_entity_poly.pdbx_strand_id
1 'polypeptide(L)'
;MIDQHASERDENPAGDAADANGAPTETLGHLTGATGTASEDGEAAHHPAPGAFANVAVADYVRDAIAAIALLVSLALPWNLTDRSADRVEVVLAVAVSLASLSLPYLARLAVLPVSWTVHTTRRTRLLAGLPLAVIGLLHLIFDVRSGTGVGTGLGLALAGAALAATPRDSELGPVEQDGGVLRGWRLGLAGVGALIALGAVLSTLFAELADGATLGDRLLSPVWLVLVLGLTWLLVGGTVRHDRPSRLVLVAAGFVLALLFVFTSGDGLTGLESMRPGVTDPSRFGLVLLPLAAAFAGAPAVRRDPEAEEDLDTERAAGVWVRVAIRAFDVIVLLAACSALAALVQLIDPGFIGSGAGVTLVVRLVLGVVVGAIAWFARRSLRRDPNTGHVPAVGAACVAGVLGLVVVIATSGASLGVNLGDLLMALGLPIVAASALMVPKAVREHFQTVGIGGDGDVDRTAAYVWAPPRPKADKAAPATLPEEPVRSAPELRRPAEPRRVSSTGAVRTVAGAAAAQRGATPVQAAAPESGEVSITSMRTVEDMPAAAAGETATMPPVRPETSGQPAARPVSGASPVASAAAQPAGQPTGQPAAAQPGARVQRVASGQATARIRPVTGQQAAAADPGADQGHVTRPVVVGRVQQPDETARQGHTAVMPPVGGRWTAAVALDPATPLADLAKIVQEAPHLRPQVAANPSTYPALLDWLGALGDPQVDAALRTRR
;
A
#
# COMPACT_ATOMS: atom_id res chain seq x y z
N MET A 1 -2.50 52.90 -38.32
CA MET A 1 -3.05 53.27 -39.63
C MET A 1 -3.85 52.05 -40.09
N ILE A 2 -5.19 52.06 -40.22
CA ILE A 2 -6.08 53.09 -40.82
C ILE A 2 -5.74 53.17 -42.32
N ASP A 3 -6.63 52.94 -43.30
CA ASP A 3 -8.12 52.92 -43.33
C ASP A 3 -8.72 51.50 -43.51
N GLN A 4 -10.01 51.15 -43.37
CA GLN A 4 -11.31 51.74 -43.79
C GLN A 4 -11.55 51.82 -45.32
N HIS A 5 -12.53 51.09 -45.83
CA HIS A 5 -13.80 51.64 -46.34
C HIS A 5 -14.73 50.54 -46.85
N ALA A 6 -16.02 50.87 -47.02
CA ALA A 6 -17.04 50.01 -47.63
C ALA A 6 -17.70 50.74 -48.82
N SER A 7 -18.09 49.97 -49.83
CA SER A 7 -18.85 50.34 -51.03
C SER A 7 -19.38 48.99 -51.57
N GLU A 8 -20.68 48.74 -51.43
CA GLU A 8 -21.69 48.75 -52.51
C GLU A 8 -21.69 47.45 -53.36
N ARG A 9 -22.77 46.80 -53.79
CA ARG A 9 -24.25 46.89 -53.75
C ARG A 9 -24.74 46.71 -55.19
N ASP A 10 -25.74 45.83 -55.38
CA ASP A 10 -26.42 45.54 -56.66
C ASP A 10 -25.50 44.86 -57.73
N GLU A 11 -25.95 44.04 -58.68
CA GLU A 11 -27.27 43.45 -58.95
C GLU A 11 -27.11 42.08 -59.69
N ASN A 12 -28.19 41.29 -59.79
CA ASN A 12 -28.23 39.98 -60.50
C ASN A 12 -28.70 40.22 -61.96
N PRO A 13 -28.32 39.43 -62.99
CA PRO A 13 -28.97 38.12 -63.22
C PRO A 13 -28.10 37.04 -63.93
N ALA A 14 -28.76 35.90 -64.25
CA ALA A 14 -28.27 34.76 -65.02
C ALA A 14 -27.65 35.10 -66.41
N GLY A 15 -26.84 34.24 -67.03
CA GLY A 15 -26.39 32.88 -66.66
C GLY A 15 -26.58 31.87 -67.80
N ASP A 16 -25.75 30.82 -67.89
CA ASP A 16 -25.97 29.65 -68.76
C ASP A 16 -25.13 28.42 -68.31
N ALA A 17 -25.41 27.23 -68.85
CA ALA A 17 -24.96 25.94 -68.31
C ALA A 17 -23.85 25.22 -69.12
N ALA A 18 -23.00 24.44 -68.43
CA ALA A 18 -22.24 23.31 -68.98
C ALA A 18 -21.73 22.38 -67.85
N ASP A 19 -22.12 21.10 -67.88
CA ASP A 19 -21.77 20.11 -66.84
C ASP A 19 -20.39 19.46 -67.04
N ALA A 20 -19.70 19.13 -65.93
CA ALA A 20 -18.65 18.11 -65.90
C ALA A 20 -18.40 17.51 -64.50
N ASN A 21 -18.87 16.26 -64.30
CA ASN A 21 -18.27 15.23 -63.44
C ASN A 21 -18.08 15.47 -61.92
N GLY A 22 -19.18 15.33 -61.17
CA GLY A 22 -19.39 14.12 -60.36
C GLY A 22 -18.61 13.91 -59.04
N ALA A 23 -19.26 14.25 -57.92
CA ALA A 23 -19.12 13.55 -56.63
C ALA A 23 -20.47 13.61 -55.88
N PRO A 24 -20.99 12.50 -55.31
CA PRO A 24 -22.33 12.49 -54.71
C PRO A 24 -22.35 13.14 -53.32
N THR A 25 -23.35 13.99 -53.07
CA THR A 25 -23.68 14.55 -51.75
C THR A 25 -25.06 14.10 -51.32
N GLU A 26 -25.11 13.33 -50.23
CA GLU A 26 -26.32 12.92 -49.51
C GLU A 26 -26.04 12.96 -47.99
N THR A 27 -26.99 13.28 -47.11
CA THR A 27 -28.36 13.78 -47.32
C THR A 27 -28.72 14.74 -46.18
N LEU A 28 -29.44 15.82 -46.48
CA LEU A 28 -30.09 16.68 -45.48
C LEU A 28 -31.60 16.67 -45.75
N GLY A 29 -32.28 15.65 -45.22
CA GLY A 29 -33.70 15.41 -45.46
C GLY A 29 -34.60 16.36 -44.69
N HIS A 30 -35.04 17.44 -45.33
CA HIS A 30 -36.12 18.28 -44.82
C HIS A 30 -37.46 17.56 -45.04
N LEU A 31 -38.23 17.32 -43.97
CA LEU A 31 -39.64 16.91 -44.06
C LEU A 31 -40.52 18.00 -43.48
N THR A 32 -41.64 18.27 -44.16
CA THR A 32 -42.54 19.39 -43.89
C THR A 32 -43.96 18.87 -43.76
N GLY A 33 -44.73 19.37 -42.79
CA GLY A 33 -46.19 19.36 -42.86
C GLY A 33 -46.92 18.66 -41.70
N ALA A 34 -47.38 19.46 -40.75
CA ALA A 34 -48.68 19.27 -40.08
C ALA A 34 -49.09 20.59 -39.38
N THR A 35 -49.87 21.44 -40.04
CA THR A 35 -50.51 22.58 -39.38
C THR A 35 -51.74 22.09 -38.60
N GLY A 36 -51.57 21.87 -37.31
CA GLY A 36 -52.66 21.57 -36.38
C GLY A 36 -52.86 22.70 -35.38
N THR A 37 -53.96 23.46 -35.51
CA THR A 37 -54.34 24.49 -34.54
C THR A 37 -55.11 23.86 -33.38
N ALA A 38 -54.43 23.61 -32.26
CA ALA A 38 -55.04 23.26 -30.98
C ALA A 38 -54.42 24.12 -29.88
N SER A 39 -55.26 24.74 -29.06
CA SER A 39 -54.83 25.54 -27.92
C SER A 39 -54.89 24.69 -26.65
N GLU A 40 -53.73 24.29 -26.13
CA GLU A 40 -53.62 23.72 -24.79
C GLU A 40 -52.54 24.48 -24.01
N ASP A 41 -52.98 25.32 -23.07
CA ASP A 41 -52.13 25.87 -22.04
C ASP A 41 -51.81 24.78 -21.01
N GLY A 42 -50.53 24.48 -20.78
CA GLY A 42 -50.14 23.56 -19.70
C GLY A 42 -48.69 23.08 -19.76
N GLU A 43 -48.02 23.11 -18.61
CA GLU A 43 -46.82 22.30 -18.30
C GLU A 43 -45.71 22.21 -19.37
N ALA A 44 -45.29 23.36 -19.91
CA ALA A 44 -43.93 23.49 -20.47
C ALA A 44 -42.92 23.26 -19.33
N ALA A 45 -42.55 22.00 -19.10
CA ALA A 45 -41.80 21.56 -17.93
C ALA A 45 -40.51 22.36 -17.76
N HIS A 46 -40.49 23.24 -16.76
CA HIS A 46 -39.31 24.02 -16.40
C HIS A 46 -38.29 23.10 -15.71
N HIS A 47 -37.60 22.28 -16.52
CA HIS A 47 -36.42 21.54 -16.08
C HIS A 47 -35.44 22.55 -15.48
N PRO A 48 -35.21 22.55 -14.15
CA PRO A 48 -34.38 23.56 -13.52
C PRO A 48 -32.97 23.45 -14.10
N ALA A 49 -32.43 24.57 -14.58
CA ALA A 49 -31.12 24.59 -15.22
C ALA A 49 -30.10 23.88 -14.32
N PRO A 50 -29.39 22.84 -14.80
CA PRO A 50 -28.57 21.99 -13.94
C PRO A 50 -27.49 22.85 -13.27
N GLY A 51 -27.53 22.90 -11.94
CA GLY A 51 -26.70 23.81 -11.15
C GLY A 51 -25.22 23.65 -11.45
N ALA A 52 -24.43 24.71 -11.24
CA ALA A 52 -23.03 24.87 -11.70
C ALA A 52 -22.02 23.78 -11.24
N PHE A 53 -22.46 22.82 -10.41
CA PHE A 53 -21.69 21.69 -9.91
C PHE A 53 -22.29 20.30 -10.20
N ALA A 54 -23.45 20.23 -10.88
CA ALA A 54 -24.21 18.99 -11.10
C ALA A 54 -23.45 17.89 -11.88
N ASN A 55 -22.40 18.27 -12.63
CA ASN A 55 -21.53 17.33 -13.37
C ASN A 55 -20.15 17.11 -12.70
N VAL A 56 -19.96 17.47 -11.43
CA VAL A 56 -18.74 17.14 -10.67
C VAL A 56 -18.94 15.81 -9.95
N ALA A 57 -18.06 14.84 -10.22
CA ALA A 57 -18.08 13.56 -9.50
C ALA A 57 -17.66 13.75 -8.04
N VAL A 58 -18.30 13.04 -7.10
CA VAL A 58 -17.91 13.04 -5.67
C VAL A 58 -16.44 12.66 -5.49
N ALA A 59 -15.93 11.77 -6.35
CA ALA A 59 -14.52 11.37 -6.37
C ALA A 59 -13.54 12.52 -6.68
N ASP A 60 -13.97 13.55 -7.41
CA ASP A 60 -13.12 14.72 -7.70
C ASP A 60 -13.05 15.67 -6.50
N TYR A 61 -14.16 15.91 -5.79
CA TYR A 61 -14.14 16.60 -4.49
C TYR A 61 -13.25 15.89 -3.46
N VAL A 62 -13.36 14.56 -3.39
CA VAL A 62 -12.52 13.74 -2.50
C VAL A 62 -11.04 13.81 -2.91
N ARG A 63 -10.72 13.81 -4.22
CA ARG A 63 -9.34 13.99 -4.67
C ARG A 63 -8.79 15.37 -4.29
N ASP A 64 -9.58 16.42 -4.41
CA ASP A 64 -9.17 17.79 -4.08
C ASP A 64 -8.98 17.97 -2.57
N ALA A 65 -9.83 17.36 -1.75
CA ALA A 65 -9.64 17.29 -0.30
C ALA A 65 -8.37 16.51 0.09
N ILE A 66 -8.11 15.35 -0.53
CA ILE A 66 -6.88 14.56 -0.29
C ILE A 66 -5.63 15.35 -0.75
N ALA A 67 -5.70 16.06 -1.88
CA ALA A 67 -4.61 16.91 -2.36
C ALA A 67 -4.30 18.04 -1.38
N ALA A 68 -5.33 18.73 -0.87
CA ALA A 68 -5.18 19.78 0.14
C ALA A 68 -4.60 19.25 1.46
N ILE A 69 -5.10 18.10 1.94
CA ILE A 69 -4.59 17.44 3.15
C ILE A 69 -3.13 17.01 2.96
N ALA A 70 -2.78 16.37 1.85
CA ALA A 70 -1.40 15.96 1.56
C ALA A 70 -0.45 17.17 1.52
N LEU A 71 -0.84 18.24 0.81
CA LEU A 71 -0.06 19.48 0.76
C LEU A 71 0.12 20.11 2.15
N LEU A 72 -0.95 20.29 2.92
CA LEU A 72 -0.88 20.91 4.25
C LEU A 72 -0.14 20.06 5.28
N VAL A 73 -0.37 18.74 5.31
CA VAL A 73 0.32 17.83 6.23
C VAL A 73 1.80 17.71 5.87
N SER A 74 2.16 17.75 4.58
CA SER A 74 3.57 17.71 4.15
C SER A 74 4.43 18.81 4.77
N LEU A 75 3.84 19.97 5.10
CA LEU A 75 4.52 21.09 5.78
C LEU A 75 5.07 20.68 7.16
N ALA A 76 4.37 19.82 7.90
CA ALA A 76 4.79 19.36 9.23
C ALA A 76 5.84 18.23 9.19
N LEU A 77 6.01 17.55 8.06
CA LEU A 77 6.88 16.39 7.90
C LEU A 77 8.34 16.79 7.55
N PRO A 78 9.33 15.93 7.85
CA PRO A 78 10.72 16.12 7.41
C PRO A 78 10.81 16.26 5.88
N TRP A 79 11.52 17.28 5.41
CA TRP A 79 11.87 17.43 4.00
C TRP A 79 13.21 16.75 3.71
N ASN A 80 14.16 16.89 4.63
CA ASN A 80 15.51 16.33 4.61
C ASN A 80 15.94 15.99 6.06
N LEU A 81 17.24 15.73 6.31
CA LEU A 81 17.75 15.43 7.66
C LEU A 81 17.70 16.59 8.68
N THR A 82 17.63 17.84 8.23
CA THR A 82 17.76 19.04 9.10
C THR A 82 16.48 19.88 9.18
N ASP A 83 15.69 19.89 8.12
CA ASP A 83 14.59 20.80 7.89
C ASP A 83 13.27 20.02 7.70
N ARG A 84 12.18 20.51 8.28
CA ARG A 84 10.83 20.14 7.83
C ARG A 84 10.43 21.00 6.65
N SER A 85 9.44 20.57 5.89
CA SER A 85 8.95 21.31 4.72
C SER A 85 8.48 22.74 5.05
N ALA A 86 7.94 22.98 6.25
CA ALA A 86 7.56 24.32 6.73
C ALA A 86 8.75 25.24 7.05
N ASP A 87 9.92 24.69 7.33
CA ASP A 87 11.11 25.47 7.68
C ASP A 87 11.82 26.04 6.43
N ARG A 88 11.39 25.64 5.22
CA ARG A 88 11.97 26.02 3.92
C ARG A 88 11.02 26.89 3.12
N VAL A 89 11.30 28.20 3.02
CA VAL A 89 10.38 29.21 2.46
C VAL A 89 9.97 28.91 1.01
N GLU A 90 10.89 28.40 0.19
CA GLU A 90 10.61 28.03 -1.20
C GLU A 90 9.63 26.85 -1.32
N VAL A 91 9.66 25.92 -0.35
CA VAL A 91 8.71 24.80 -0.27
C VAL A 91 7.34 25.32 0.15
N VAL A 92 7.27 26.16 1.19
CA VAL A 92 6.01 26.78 1.66
C VAL A 92 5.32 27.56 0.54
N LEU A 93 6.05 28.36 -0.24
CA LEU A 93 5.50 29.10 -1.37
C LEU A 93 5.01 28.19 -2.49
N ALA A 94 5.78 27.16 -2.85
CA ALA A 94 5.40 26.21 -3.90
C ALA A 94 4.20 25.33 -3.50
N VAL A 95 4.10 24.96 -2.21
CA VAL A 95 2.92 24.31 -1.62
C VAL A 95 1.71 25.23 -1.64
N ALA A 96 1.86 26.52 -1.27
CA ALA A 96 0.77 27.49 -1.30
C ALA A 96 0.22 27.74 -2.71
N VAL A 97 1.09 27.83 -3.72
CA VAL A 97 0.68 27.93 -5.14
C VAL A 97 -0.02 26.65 -5.61
N SER A 98 0.49 25.47 -5.24
CA SER A 98 -0.15 24.18 -5.54
C SER A 98 -1.54 24.07 -4.90
N LEU A 99 -1.69 24.51 -3.64
CA LEU A 99 -2.93 24.51 -2.88
C LEU A 99 -3.95 25.49 -3.48
N ALA A 100 -3.53 26.72 -3.80
CA ALA A 100 -4.37 27.72 -4.46
C ALA A 100 -4.90 27.22 -5.81
N SER A 101 -4.13 26.39 -6.53
CA SER A 101 -4.56 25.83 -7.82
C SER A 101 -5.82 24.95 -7.75
N LEU A 102 -6.13 24.40 -6.56
CA LEU A 102 -7.35 23.62 -6.32
C LEU A 102 -8.63 24.47 -6.42
N SER A 103 -8.57 25.79 -6.19
CA SER A 103 -9.76 26.64 -6.28
C SER A 103 -10.19 26.94 -7.73
N LEU A 104 -9.27 26.82 -8.69
CA LEU A 104 -9.46 27.26 -10.09
C LEU A 104 -10.69 26.64 -10.80
N PRO A 105 -11.03 25.34 -10.66
CA PRO A 105 -12.24 24.77 -11.28
C PRO A 105 -13.52 25.37 -10.70
N TYR A 106 -13.52 25.65 -9.40
CA TYR A 106 -14.67 26.20 -8.68
C TYR A 106 -14.86 27.68 -9.02
N LEU A 107 -13.77 28.46 -9.10
CA LEU A 107 -13.79 29.85 -9.56
C LEU A 107 -14.23 29.98 -11.03
N ALA A 108 -13.82 29.05 -11.90
CA ALA A 108 -14.31 28.98 -13.28
C ALA A 108 -15.83 28.71 -13.34
N ARG A 109 -16.31 27.74 -12.56
CA ARG A 109 -17.74 27.36 -12.48
C ARG A 109 -18.64 28.45 -11.87
N LEU A 110 -18.08 29.29 -11.01
CA LEU A 110 -18.75 30.46 -10.42
C LEU A 110 -18.63 31.73 -11.30
N ALA A 111 -18.13 31.61 -12.54
CA ALA A 111 -17.93 32.72 -13.47
C ALA A 111 -17.06 33.88 -12.93
N VAL A 112 -16.17 33.60 -11.97
CA VAL A 112 -15.22 34.58 -11.40
C VAL A 112 -14.02 34.81 -12.34
N LEU A 113 -13.76 33.85 -13.24
CA LEU A 113 -12.67 33.92 -14.23
C LEU A 113 -13.19 34.43 -15.59
N PRO A 114 -12.33 35.01 -16.45
CA PRO A 114 -12.76 35.57 -17.73
C PRO A 114 -13.45 34.56 -18.65
N VAL A 115 -14.32 35.03 -19.56
CA VAL A 115 -15.08 34.18 -20.51
C VAL A 115 -14.17 33.34 -21.43
N SER A 116 -12.92 33.75 -21.65
CA SER A 116 -11.91 32.97 -22.37
C SER A 116 -11.29 31.83 -21.55
N TRP A 117 -11.65 31.68 -20.28
CA TRP A 117 -11.14 30.62 -19.40
C TRP A 117 -11.89 29.31 -19.65
N THR A 118 -11.17 28.32 -20.15
CA THR A 118 -11.70 27.02 -20.54
C THR A 118 -11.23 25.90 -19.61
N VAL A 119 -11.77 24.70 -19.82
CA VAL A 119 -11.21 23.46 -19.27
C VAL A 119 -9.72 23.31 -19.62
N HIS A 120 -9.30 23.70 -20.84
CA HIS A 120 -7.90 23.58 -21.27
C HIS A 120 -6.98 24.57 -20.53
N THR A 121 -7.42 25.81 -20.28
CA THR A 121 -6.64 26.74 -19.45
C THR A 121 -6.62 26.29 -17.99
N THR A 122 -7.73 25.81 -17.44
CA THR A 122 -7.79 25.24 -16.07
C THR A 122 -6.76 24.12 -15.89
N ARG A 123 -6.76 23.12 -16.78
CA ARG A 123 -5.81 21.99 -16.75
C ARG A 123 -4.35 22.47 -16.88
N ARG A 124 -4.05 23.41 -17.78
CA ARG A 124 -2.70 23.98 -17.96
C ARG A 124 -2.24 24.78 -16.73
N THR A 125 -3.09 25.62 -16.16
CA THR A 125 -2.71 26.47 -15.02
C THR A 125 -2.40 25.64 -13.78
N ARG A 126 -3.14 24.56 -13.49
CA ARG A 126 -2.79 23.67 -12.37
C ARG A 126 -1.48 22.89 -12.59
N LEU A 127 -1.21 22.44 -13.81
CA LEU A 127 0.08 21.84 -14.17
C LEU A 127 1.24 22.82 -13.96
N LEU A 128 1.06 24.09 -14.34
CA LEU A 128 2.05 25.15 -14.08
C LEU A 128 2.17 25.50 -12.58
N ALA A 129 1.08 25.45 -11.82
CA ALA A 129 1.08 25.74 -10.38
C ALA A 129 1.79 24.65 -9.55
N GLY A 130 1.73 23.38 -9.97
CA GLY A 130 2.50 22.28 -9.35
C GLY A 130 3.97 22.23 -9.78
N LEU A 131 4.34 22.90 -10.89
CA LEU A 131 5.69 22.83 -11.47
C LEU A 131 6.80 23.33 -10.52
N PRO A 132 6.65 24.46 -9.78
CA PRO A 132 7.65 24.89 -8.80
C PRO A 132 7.98 23.82 -7.77
N LEU A 133 6.97 23.13 -7.22
CA LEU A 133 7.18 22.09 -6.21
C LEU A 133 7.85 20.85 -6.80
N ALA A 134 7.47 20.48 -8.04
CA ALA A 134 8.13 19.40 -8.77
C ALA A 134 9.60 19.71 -9.09
N VAL A 135 9.93 20.95 -9.44
CA VAL A 135 11.32 21.39 -9.69
C VAL A 135 12.13 21.43 -8.38
N ILE A 136 11.58 21.97 -7.30
CA ILE A 136 12.26 21.98 -5.99
C ILE A 136 12.50 20.55 -5.49
N GLY A 137 11.53 19.65 -5.63
CA GLY A 137 11.68 18.23 -5.32
C GLY A 137 12.75 17.54 -6.17
N LEU A 138 12.75 17.76 -7.49
CA LEU A 138 13.76 17.18 -8.39
C LEU A 138 15.17 17.69 -8.09
N LEU A 139 15.33 19.00 -7.82
CA LEU A 139 16.61 19.57 -7.41
C LEU A 139 17.08 18.98 -6.07
N HIS A 140 16.18 18.77 -5.12
CA HIS A 140 16.49 18.12 -3.84
C HIS A 140 16.99 16.68 -4.02
N LEU A 141 16.38 15.89 -4.91
CA LEU A 141 16.87 14.55 -5.25
C LEU A 141 18.27 14.58 -5.89
N ILE A 142 18.55 15.58 -6.73
CA ILE A 142 19.88 15.79 -7.33
C ILE A 142 20.92 16.22 -6.27
N PHE A 143 20.51 17.00 -5.26
CA PHE A 143 21.38 17.37 -4.15
C PHE A 143 21.62 16.20 -3.17
N ASP A 144 20.65 15.31 -2.94
CA ASP A 144 20.87 14.11 -2.11
C ASP A 144 21.96 13.19 -2.69
N VAL A 145 21.94 12.93 -4.00
CA VAL A 145 23.02 12.22 -4.72
C VAL A 145 24.41 12.80 -4.42
N ARG A 146 24.53 14.13 -4.36
CA ARG A 146 25.82 14.80 -4.18
C ARG A 146 26.24 14.92 -2.72
N SER A 147 25.35 15.38 -1.86
CA SER A 147 25.65 15.82 -0.47
C SER A 147 25.06 14.93 0.62
N GLY A 148 24.21 13.95 0.31
CA GLY A 148 23.62 13.06 1.31
C GLY A 148 22.72 13.80 2.31
N THR A 149 21.91 14.73 1.82
CA THR A 149 20.98 15.53 2.64
C THR A 149 19.81 14.73 3.21
N GLY A 150 19.56 13.52 2.69
CA GLY A 150 18.36 12.74 2.96
C GLY A 150 17.14 13.29 2.23
N VAL A 151 16.17 12.40 2.00
CA VAL A 151 14.91 12.66 1.32
C VAL A 151 13.79 12.21 2.26
N GLY A 152 13.08 13.18 2.86
CA GLY A 152 12.06 12.91 3.88
C GLY A 152 10.66 12.66 3.32
N THR A 153 9.80 12.09 4.16
CA THR A 153 8.39 11.82 3.84
C THR A 153 7.61 13.07 3.40
N GLY A 154 8.01 14.26 3.88
CA GLY A 154 7.45 15.54 3.50
C GLY A 154 7.60 15.83 2.01
N LEU A 155 8.78 15.58 1.42
CA LEU A 155 8.98 15.71 -0.02
C LEU A 155 8.09 14.74 -0.80
N GLY A 156 8.02 13.49 -0.37
CA GLY A 156 7.17 12.46 -1.00
C GLY A 156 5.68 12.84 -0.99
N LEU A 157 5.17 13.30 0.16
CA LEU A 157 3.78 13.71 0.33
C LEU A 157 3.46 15.03 -0.37
N ALA A 158 4.37 16.00 -0.35
CA ALA A 158 4.24 17.29 -1.03
C ALA A 158 4.12 17.10 -2.55
N LEU A 159 5.01 16.30 -3.15
CA LEU A 159 4.95 15.95 -4.56
C LEU A 159 3.67 15.18 -4.91
N ALA A 160 3.24 14.23 -4.07
CA ALA A 160 1.98 13.51 -4.28
C ALA A 160 0.77 14.46 -4.25
N GLY A 161 0.72 15.39 -3.28
CA GLY A 161 -0.31 16.41 -3.17
C GLY A 161 -0.38 17.35 -4.37
N ALA A 162 0.76 17.85 -4.85
CA ALA A 162 0.80 18.67 -6.07
C ALA A 162 0.47 17.88 -7.34
N ALA A 163 0.86 16.61 -7.43
CA ALA A 163 0.46 15.75 -8.54
C ALA A 163 -1.05 15.53 -8.57
N LEU A 164 -1.68 15.23 -7.42
CA LEU A 164 -3.15 15.18 -7.29
C LEU A 164 -3.80 16.50 -7.67
N ALA A 165 -3.29 17.63 -7.19
CA ALA A 165 -3.78 18.96 -7.53
C ALA A 165 -3.69 19.26 -9.03
N ALA A 166 -2.64 18.80 -9.72
CA ALA A 166 -2.47 18.95 -11.15
C ALA A 166 -3.37 18.02 -12.00
N THR A 167 -3.84 16.87 -11.47
CA THR A 167 -4.65 15.91 -12.26
C THR A 167 -5.88 16.56 -12.93
N PRO A 168 -6.25 16.18 -14.17
CA PRO A 168 -7.55 16.55 -14.73
C PRO A 168 -8.67 15.88 -13.94
N ARG A 169 -9.79 16.57 -13.73
CA ARG A 169 -11.02 15.99 -13.12
C ARG A 169 -11.86 15.26 -14.19
N ASP A 170 -12.87 14.46 -13.81
CA ASP A 170 -13.72 13.77 -14.79
C ASP A 170 -14.49 14.78 -15.67
N SER A 171 -15.02 15.83 -15.04
CA SER A 171 -15.69 16.94 -15.74
C SER A 171 -14.78 17.79 -16.62
N GLU A 172 -13.49 17.44 -16.73
CA GLU A 172 -12.46 18.13 -17.49
C GLU A 172 -11.82 17.25 -18.57
N LEU A 173 -12.35 16.04 -18.81
CA LEU A 173 -11.86 15.11 -19.83
C LEU A 173 -12.92 14.90 -20.91
N GLY A 174 -12.66 15.40 -22.12
CA GLY A 174 -13.51 15.22 -23.30
C GLY A 174 -13.45 13.80 -23.88
N PRO A 175 -13.93 13.58 -25.12
CA PRO A 175 -13.83 12.30 -25.82
C PRO A 175 -12.39 11.77 -25.90
N VAL A 176 -12.21 10.45 -25.88
CA VAL A 176 -10.89 9.79 -25.76
C VAL A 176 -10.00 10.08 -26.97
N GLU A 177 -10.62 10.26 -28.13
CA GLU A 177 -10.02 10.58 -29.42
C GLU A 177 -9.39 11.98 -29.40
N GLN A 178 -10.03 12.91 -28.67
CA GLN A 178 -9.65 14.32 -28.58
C GLN A 178 -8.62 14.56 -27.47
N ASP A 179 -8.83 13.97 -26.29
CA ASP A 179 -7.92 14.10 -25.14
C ASP A 179 -6.79 13.05 -25.10
N GLY A 180 -6.66 12.20 -26.12
CA GLY A 180 -5.64 11.13 -26.17
C GLY A 180 -4.19 11.58 -25.96
N GLY A 181 -3.86 12.84 -26.28
CA GLY A 181 -2.58 13.46 -25.92
C GLY A 181 -2.39 13.67 -24.42
N VAL A 182 -3.45 14.05 -23.70
CA VAL A 182 -3.46 14.19 -22.23
C VAL A 182 -3.34 12.82 -21.57
N LEU A 183 -4.08 11.81 -22.06
CA LEU A 183 -4.01 10.42 -21.56
C LEU A 183 -2.58 9.85 -21.70
N ARG A 184 -1.95 10.04 -22.87
CA ARG A 184 -0.53 9.66 -23.07
C ARG A 184 0.40 10.44 -22.15
N GLY A 185 0.21 11.74 -21.98
CA GLY A 185 1.03 12.59 -21.11
C GLY A 185 1.05 12.12 -19.64
N TRP A 186 -0.11 11.79 -19.06
CA TRP A 186 -0.18 11.29 -17.69
C TRP A 186 0.39 9.88 -17.52
N ARG A 187 0.20 8.99 -18.52
CA ARG A 187 0.81 7.65 -18.53
C ARG A 187 2.34 7.72 -18.66
N LEU A 188 2.88 8.66 -19.46
CA LEU A 188 4.32 8.94 -19.56
C LEU A 188 4.87 9.57 -18.28
N GLY A 189 4.12 10.46 -17.62
CA GLY A 189 4.49 11.01 -16.30
C GLY A 189 4.63 9.92 -15.25
N LEU A 190 3.67 8.98 -15.19
CA LEU A 190 3.76 7.81 -14.31
C LEU A 190 5.00 6.94 -14.61
N ALA A 191 5.28 6.68 -15.89
CA ALA A 191 6.48 5.96 -16.30
C ALA A 191 7.78 6.71 -15.91
N GLY A 192 7.79 8.04 -16.01
CA GLY A 192 8.90 8.90 -15.58
C GLY A 192 9.15 8.85 -14.07
N VAL A 193 8.09 8.85 -13.25
CA VAL A 193 8.23 8.64 -11.79
C VAL A 193 8.78 7.24 -11.49
N GLY A 194 8.32 6.21 -12.20
CA GLY A 194 8.89 4.86 -12.10
C GLY A 194 10.37 4.79 -12.49
N ALA A 195 10.77 5.47 -13.56
CA ALA A 195 12.16 5.56 -13.98
C ALA A 195 13.04 6.31 -12.97
N LEU A 196 12.51 7.38 -12.35
CA LEU A 196 13.19 8.12 -11.29
C LEU A 196 13.39 7.28 -10.01
N ILE A 197 12.39 6.50 -9.61
CA ILE A 197 12.50 5.52 -8.52
C ILE A 197 13.57 4.46 -8.83
N ALA A 198 13.51 3.87 -10.03
CA ALA A 198 14.47 2.84 -10.45
C ALA A 198 15.90 3.37 -10.54
N LEU A 199 16.10 4.58 -11.10
CA LEU A 199 17.40 5.24 -11.17
C LEU A 199 17.95 5.56 -9.78
N GLY A 200 17.13 6.09 -8.88
CA GLY A 200 17.54 6.39 -7.50
C GLY A 200 17.92 5.14 -6.71
N ALA A 201 17.21 4.02 -6.92
CA ALA A 201 17.57 2.73 -6.33
C ALA A 201 18.90 2.19 -6.88
N VAL A 202 19.12 2.26 -8.19
CA VAL A 202 20.38 1.86 -8.84
C VAL A 202 21.55 2.73 -8.33
N LEU A 203 21.36 4.05 -8.20
CA LEU A 203 22.37 4.95 -7.64
C LEU A 203 22.65 4.64 -6.16
N SER A 204 21.61 4.46 -5.33
CA SER A 204 21.74 4.09 -3.91
C SER A 204 22.58 2.80 -3.75
N THR A 205 22.31 1.79 -4.58
CA THR A 205 23.06 0.52 -4.64
C THR A 205 24.52 0.77 -5.07
N LEU A 206 24.72 1.50 -6.17
CA LEU A 206 26.05 1.77 -6.72
C LEU A 206 26.95 2.54 -5.74
N PHE A 207 26.41 3.52 -5.02
CA PHE A 207 27.17 4.24 -3.99
C PHE A 207 27.46 3.37 -2.76
N ALA A 208 26.56 2.46 -2.37
CA ALA A 208 26.81 1.51 -1.28
C ALA A 208 27.95 0.53 -1.60
N GLU A 209 27.97 -0.05 -2.81
CA GLU A 209 29.05 -0.95 -3.24
C GLU A 209 30.42 -0.26 -3.27
N LEU A 210 30.44 0.98 -3.76
CA LEU A 210 31.63 1.82 -3.96
C LEU A 210 32.07 2.60 -2.71
N ALA A 211 31.39 2.47 -1.56
CA ALA A 211 31.75 3.24 -0.37
C ALA A 211 33.04 2.73 0.29
N ASP A 212 33.95 3.67 0.56
CA ASP A 212 35.15 3.42 1.36
C ASP A 212 34.74 3.00 2.77
N GLY A 213 35.12 1.77 3.16
CA GLY A 213 34.76 1.18 4.46
C GLY A 213 33.44 0.41 4.48
N ALA A 214 32.73 0.23 3.35
CA ALA A 214 31.54 -0.61 3.28
C ALA A 214 31.80 -2.04 3.81
N THR A 215 30.95 -2.52 4.71
CA THR A 215 31.05 -3.85 5.29
C THR A 215 30.62 -4.93 4.28
N LEU A 216 30.88 -6.20 4.63
CA LEU A 216 30.34 -7.33 3.87
C LEU A 216 28.81 -7.40 4.01
N GLY A 217 28.26 -7.03 5.17
CA GLY A 217 26.82 -6.84 5.37
C GLY A 217 26.22 -5.82 4.40
N ASP A 218 26.81 -4.63 4.30
CA ASP A 218 26.32 -3.55 3.42
C ASP A 218 26.26 -3.98 1.96
N ARG A 219 27.34 -4.60 1.45
CA ARG A 219 27.43 -5.07 0.05
C ARG A 219 26.51 -6.25 -0.27
N LEU A 220 26.22 -7.11 0.71
CA LEU A 220 25.21 -8.16 0.53
C LEU A 220 23.78 -7.64 0.70
N LEU A 221 23.58 -6.52 1.38
CA LEU A 221 22.26 -5.95 1.69
C LEU A 221 21.79 -4.94 0.63
N SER A 222 22.70 -4.18 0.01
CA SER A 222 22.41 -3.23 -1.07
C SER A 222 21.61 -3.86 -2.24
N PRO A 223 21.98 -5.04 -2.82
CA PRO A 223 21.22 -5.64 -3.91
C PRO A 223 19.84 -6.16 -3.47
N VAL A 224 19.63 -6.46 -2.18
CA VAL A 224 18.32 -6.90 -1.65
C VAL A 224 17.31 -5.76 -1.71
N TRP A 225 17.73 -4.54 -1.37
CA TRP A 225 16.92 -3.34 -1.49
C TRP A 225 16.71 -2.93 -2.95
N LEU A 226 17.71 -3.11 -3.83
CA LEU A 226 17.54 -2.91 -5.27
C LEU A 226 16.45 -3.83 -5.85
N VAL A 227 16.50 -5.13 -5.52
CA VAL A 227 15.50 -6.10 -5.96
C VAL A 227 14.10 -5.76 -5.42
N LEU A 228 14.00 -5.28 -4.17
CA LEU A 228 12.73 -4.82 -3.61
C LEU A 228 12.15 -3.64 -4.39
N VAL A 229 12.94 -2.57 -4.59
CA VAL A 229 12.44 -1.33 -5.20
C VAL A 229 12.18 -1.51 -6.70
N LEU A 230 13.05 -2.20 -7.44
CA LEU A 230 12.80 -2.53 -8.85
C LEU A 230 11.62 -3.49 -9.01
N GLY A 231 11.48 -4.49 -8.13
CA GLY A 231 10.35 -5.41 -8.12
C GLY A 231 9.01 -4.71 -7.85
N LEU A 232 8.97 -3.81 -6.86
CA LEU A 232 7.82 -2.95 -6.57
C LEU A 232 7.47 -2.07 -7.78
N THR A 233 8.47 -1.40 -8.34
CA THR A 233 8.31 -0.50 -9.51
C THR A 233 7.80 -1.28 -10.72
N TRP A 234 8.32 -2.47 -10.98
CA TRP A 234 7.90 -3.33 -12.10
C TRP A 234 6.47 -3.87 -11.93
N LEU A 235 6.14 -4.37 -10.73
CA LEU A 235 4.83 -4.93 -10.42
C LEU A 235 3.75 -3.84 -10.45
N LEU A 236 4.00 -2.69 -9.81
CA LEU A 236 2.98 -1.65 -9.59
C LEU A 236 2.98 -0.62 -10.71
N VAL A 237 4.09 0.12 -10.89
CA VAL A 237 4.17 1.19 -11.89
C VAL A 237 4.22 0.61 -13.30
N GLY A 238 5.11 -0.34 -13.54
CA GLY A 238 5.23 -1.05 -14.83
C GLY A 238 3.97 -1.84 -15.18
N GLY A 239 3.25 -2.41 -14.21
CA GLY A 239 1.93 -3.00 -14.43
C GLY A 239 0.90 -1.95 -14.90
N THR A 240 0.80 -0.83 -14.18
CA THR A 240 -0.13 0.26 -14.50
C THR A 240 0.13 0.87 -15.89
N VAL A 241 1.40 1.08 -16.25
CA VAL A 241 1.79 1.59 -17.58
C VAL A 241 1.39 0.62 -18.70
N ARG A 242 1.37 -0.70 -18.43
CA ARG A 242 0.86 -1.77 -19.31
C ARG A 242 -0.66 -2.03 -19.18
N HIS A 243 -1.39 -1.09 -18.57
CA HIS A 243 -2.86 -1.09 -18.43
C HIS A 243 -3.42 -2.20 -17.53
N ASP A 244 -2.59 -2.85 -16.70
CA ASP A 244 -3.02 -3.81 -15.70
C ASP A 244 -3.81 -3.10 -14.56
N ARG A 245 -5.15 -3.05 -14.70
CA ARG A 245 -6.06 -2.44 -13.73
C ARG A 245 -5.81 -2.94 -12.28
N PRO A 246 -5.57 -4.24 -12.02
CA PRO A 246 -5.05 -4.75 -10.75
C PRO A 246 -3.84 -3.99 -10.19
N SER A 247 -2.75 -3.86 -10.95
CA SER A 247 -1.57 -3.11 -10.50
C SER A 247 -1.85 -1.63 -10.24
N ARG A 248 -2.73 -1.00 -11.04
CA ARG A 248 -3.17 0.39 -10.81
C ARG A 248 -3.86 0.54 -9.44
N LEU A 249 -4.78 -0.37 -9.12
CA LEU A 249 -5.54 -0.34 -7.88
C LEU A 249 -4.65 -0.66 -6.66
N VAL A 250 -3.75 -1.64 -6.75
CA VAL A 250 -2.79 -1.93 -5.67
C VAL A 250 -1.78 -0.78 -5.50
N LEU A 251 -1.33 -0.13 -6.57
CA LEU A 251 -0.44 1.04 -6.49
C LEU A 251 -1.13 2.21 -5.77
N VAL A 252 -2.36 2.55 -6.16
CA VAL A 252 -3.13 3.62 -5.50
C VAL A 252 -3.35 3.31 -4.02
N ALA A 253 -3.75 2.09 -3.69
CA ALA A 253 -4.00 1.68 -2.31
C ALA A 253 -2.72 1.63 -1.46
N ALA A 254 -1.62 1.08 -1.98
CA ALA A 254 -0.33 1.04 -1.29
C ALA A 254 0.25 2.44 -1.08
N GLY A 255 0.15 3.34 -2.08
CA GLY A 255 0.59 4.72 -1.95
C GLY A 255 -0.26 5.53 -0.97
N PHE A 256 -1.57 5.28 -0.89
CA PHE A 256 -2.43 5.88 0.14
C PHE A 256 -2.06 5.39 1.54
N VAL A 257 -1.81 4.09 1.73
CA VAL A 257 -1.33 3.56 3.02
C VAL A 257 0.03 4.16 3.38
N LEU A 258 0.98 4.23 2.45
CA LEU A 258 2.28 4.86 2.69
C LEU A 258 2.14 6.34 3.07
N ALA A 259 1.24 7.08 2.41
CA ALA A 259 0.95 8.48 2.75
C ALA A 259 0.34 8.63 4.16
N LEU A 260 -0.43 7.65 4.66
CA LEU A 260 -0.86 7.62 6.07
C LEU A 260 0.29 7.27 7.01
N LEU A 261 1.06 6.22 6.69
CA LEU A 261 2.19 5.78 7.51
C LEU A 261 3.24 6.88 7.68
N PHE A 262 3.53 7.66 6.63
CA PHE A 262 4.39 8.85 6.68
C PHE A 262 4.05 9.83 7.81
N VAL A 263 2.76 9.97 8.15
CA VAL A 263 2.27 10.89 9.19
C VAL A 263 2.38 10.26 10.59
N PHE A 264 2.22 8.94 10.68
CA PHE A 264 2.33 8.22 11.95
C PHE A 264 3.78 7.85 12.33
N THR A 265 4.70 7.75 11.37
CA THR A 265 6.13 7.44 11.63
C THR A 265 7.05 8.66 11.71
N SER A 266 6.60 9.86 11.34
CA SER A 266 7.45 11.07 11.37
C SER A 266 7.76 11.63 12.77
N GLY A 267 7.28 10.98 13.83
CA GLY A 267 7.56 11.36 15.22
C GLY A 267 8.90 10.87 15.76
N ASP A 268 9.54 9.91 15.09
CA ASP A 268 10.89 9.42 15.41
C ASP A 268 11.85 9.75 14.25
N GLY A 269 13.06 10.19 14.59
CA GLY A 269 13.87 11.11 13.78
C GLY A 269 14.41 10.55 12.46
N LEU A 270 14.30 9.23 12.25
CA LEU A 270 14.82 8.53 11.07
C LEU A 270 13.74 7.71 10.33
N THR A 271 12.57 7.47 10.92
CA THR A 271 11.56 6.52 10.39
C THR A 271 10.72 7.12 9.27
N GLY A 272 11.32 7.19 8.08
CA GLY A 272 10.70 7.71 6.85
C GLY A 272 11.63 8.54 5.98
N LEU A 273 12.88 8.73 6.40
CA LEU A 273 13.95 9.25 5.55
C LEU A 273 14.53 8.12 4.69
N GLU A 274 14.88 8.45 3.45
CA GLU A 274 15.62 7.62 2.50
C GLU A 274 16.76 8.43 1.87
N SER A 275 17.79 7.78 1.34
CA SER A 275 18.88 8.47 0.64
C SER A 275 19.55 7.60 -0.43
N MET A 276 20.03 8.25 -1.48
CA MET A 276 20.91 7.66 -2.49
C MET A 276 22.37 7.59 -2.02
N ARG A 277 22.72 8.18 -0.87
CA ARG A 277 24.07 8.13 -0.30
C ARG A 277 24.14 7.17 0.91
N PRO A 278 25.15 6.29 1.00
CA PRO A 278 25.38 5.46 2.18
C PRO A 278 25.85 6.28 3.38
N GLY A 279 25.60 5.77 4.59
CA GLY A 279 25.90 6.44 5.86
C GLY A 279 24.99 7.64 6.20
N VAL A 280 23.94 7.87 5.39
CA VAL A 280 22.93 8.93 5.61
C VAL A 280 21.67 8.35 6.28
N THR A 281 21.29 7.14 5.88
CA THR A 281 20.20 6.34 6.45
C THR A 281 20.62 4.88 6.39
N ASP A 282 20.59 4.15 7.51
CA ASP A 282 21.03 2.76 7.55
C ASP A 282 19.82 1.79 7.60
N PRO A 283 19.74 0.77 6.72
CA PRO A 283 20.57 0.58 5.53
C PRO A 283 20.21 1.56 4.41
N SER A 284 21.19 1.91 3.57
CA SER A 284 20.98 2.86 2.47
C SER A 284 20.02 2.31 1.43
N ARG A 285 18.89 2.98 1.27
CA ARG A 285 17.88 2.68 0.26
C ARG A 285 17.20 3.94 -0.22
N PHE A 286 16.66 3.88 -1.43
CA PHE A 286 15.82 4.93 -2.01
C PHE A 286 14.70 4.33 -2.87
N GLY A 287 13.46 4.79 -2.67
CA GLY A 287 12.37 4.61 -3.63
C GLY A 287 10.96 4.56 -3.05
N LEU A 288 10.81 4.23 -1.75
CA LEU A 288 9.50 4.17 -1.11
C LEU A 288 8.91 5.57 -0.87
N VAL A 289 9.77 6.57 -0.62
CA VAL A 289 9.33 7.97 -0.42
C VAL A 289 8.59 8.53 -1.64
N LEU A 290 8.92 8.08 -2.85
CA LEU A 290 8.24 8.50 -4.09
C LEU A 290 7.05 7.61 -4.51
N LEU A 291 6.75 6.51 -3.79
CA LEU A 291 5.64 5.63 -4.20
C LEU A 291 4.25 6.29 -4.06
N PRO A 292 3.97 7.17 -3.07
CA PRO A 292 2.75 8.00 -3.06
C PRO A 292 2.63 8.96 -4.24
N LEU A 293 3.75 9.47 -4.78
CA LEU A 293 3.75 10.26 -6.02
C LEU A 293 3.34 9.40 -7.23
N ALA A 294 3.89 8.18 -7.33
CA ALA A 294 3.46 7.23 -8.37
C ALA A 294 1.96 6.87 -8.23
N ALA A 295 1.46 6.73 -7.00
CA ALA A 295 0.03 6.52 -6.73
C ALA A 295 -0.85 7.71 -7.12
N ALA A 296 -0.39 8.95 -6.91
CA ALA A 296 -1.10 10.15 -7.35
C ALA A 296 -1.28 10.19 -8.88
N PHE A 297 -0.23 9.85 -9.64
CA PHE A 297 -0.31 9.68 -11.08
C PHE A 297 -1.21 8.50 -11.49
N ALA A 298 -1.13 7.35 -10.81
CA ALA A 298 -1.95 6.17 -11.10
C ALA A 298 -3.45 6.36 -10.80
N GLY A 299 -3.78 7.22 -9.82
CA GLY A 299 -5.15 7.63 -9.47
C GLY A 299 -5.72 8.79 -10.30
N ALA A 300 -4.98 9.28 -11.29
CA ALA A 300 -5.42 10.35 -12.18
C ALA A 300 -6.57 9.85 -13.11
N PRO A 301 -7.62 10.66 -13.35
CA PRO A 301 -8.68 10.36 -14.30
C PRO A 301 -8.19 9.93 -15.70
N ALA A 302 -7.12 10.57 -16.18
CA ALA A 302 -6.46 10.24 -17.45
C ALA A 302 -5.69 8.90 -17.47
N VAL A 303 -5.43 8.28 -16.30
CA VAL A 303 -4.78 6.97 -16.18
C VAL A 303 -5.77 5.86 -15.82
N ARG A 304 -6.95 6.19 -15.25
CA ARG A 304 -8.04 5.20 -15.13
C ARG A 304 -8.73 4.88 -16.44
N ARG A 305 -8.95 5.89 -17.31
CA ARG A 305 -9.58 5.71 -18.62
C ARG A 305 -8.73 4.77 -19.47
N ASP A 306 -9.42 3.82 -20.07
CA ASP A 306 -8.89 2.64 -20.74
C ASP A 306 -9.97 2.26 -21.77
N PRO A 307 -9.69 2.35 -23.09
CA PRO A 307 -10.74 2.33 -24.11
C PRO A 307 -11.50 0.99 -24.19
N GLU A 308 -10.92 -0.08 -23.64
CA GLU A 308 -11.49 -1.43 -23.55
C GLU A 308 -12.19 -1.65 -22.18
N ALA A 309 -12.67 -0.60 -21.51
CA ALA A 309 -13.18 -0.67 -20.13
C ALA A 309 -14.64 -0.25 -19.93
N GLU A 310 -15.26 0.38 -20.91
CA GLU A 310 -16.54 1.10 -20.75
C GLU A 310 -17.74 0.38 -21.42
N GLU A 311 -17.58 -0.89 -21.81
CA GLU A 311 -18.70 -1.82 -22.01
C GLU A 311 -19.14 -2.46 -20.69
N ASP A 312 -20.43 -2.78 -20.55
CA ASP A 312 -21.03 -3.34 -19.34
C ASP A 312 -20.37 -4.65 -18.89
N LEU A 313 -19.60 -4.58 -17.80
CA LEU A 313 -18.93 -5.75 -17.23
C LEU A 313 -19.90 -6.55 -16.37
N ASP A 314 -20.24 -7.77 -16.82
CA ASP A 314 -20.94 -8.79 -16.03
C ASP A 314 -20.37 -8.87 -14.60
N THR A 315 -21.23 -9.12 -13.60
CA THR A 315 -20.85 -9.18 -12.18
C THR A 315 -19.65 -10.10 -11.91
N GLU A 316 -19.55 -11.22 -12.63
CA GLU A 316 -18.41 -12.13 -12.60
C GLU A 316 -17.12 -11.48 -13.14
N ARG A 317 -17.16 -10.80 -14.29
CA ARG A 317 -15.98 -10.09 -14.84
C ARG A 317 -15.50 -9.01 -13.87
N ALA A 318 -16.44 -8.28 -13.27
CA ALA A 318 -16.15 -7.27 -12.25
C ALA A 318 -15.53 -7.89 -10.98
N ALA A 319 -16.10 -8.97 -10.44
CA ALA A 319 -15.53 -9.72 -9.31
C ALA A 319 -14.12 -10.26 -9.63
N GLY A 320 -13.92 -10.78 -10.84
CA GLY A 320 -12.64 -11.27 -11.35
C GLY A 320 -11.55 -10.19 -11.46
N VAL A 321 -11.89 -8.90 -11.62
CA VAL A 321 -10.92 -7.80 -11.48
C VAL A 321 -10.43 -7.70 -10.03
N TRP A 322 -11.34 -7.74 -9.05
CA TRP A 322 -10.99 -7.62 -7.63
C TRP A 322 -10.24 -8.84 -7.07
N VAL A 323 -10.55 -10.06 -7.55
CA VAL A 323 -9.73 -11.25 -7.26
C VAL A 323 -8.30 -11.07 -7.80
N ARG A 324 -8.14 -10.46 -8.98
CA ARG A 324 -6.81 -10.13 -9.53
C ARG A 324 -6.11 -9.00 -8.74
N VAL A 325 -6.83 -8.03 -8.17
CA VAL A 325 -6.29 -7.05 -7.19
C VAL A 325 -5.72 -7.76 -5.97
N ALA A 326 -6.46 -8.71 -5.38
CA ALA A 326 -5.98 -9.49 -4.23
C ALA A 326 -4.75 -10.35 -4.58
N ILE A 327 -4.76 -11.03 -5.74
CA ILE A 327 -3.60 -11.76 -6.26
C ILE A 327 -2.37 -10.85 -6.41
N ARG A 328 -2.56 -9.61 -6.89
CA ARG A 328 -1.48 -8.63 -7.04
C ARG A 328 -0.99 -8.07 -5.69
N ALA A 329 -1.88 -7.90 -4.71
CA ALA A 329 -1.48 -7.56 -3.34
C ALA A 329 -0.61 -8.68 -2.74
N PHE A 330 -0.98 -9.96 -2.94
CA PHE A 330 -0.14 -11.09 -2.53
C PHE A 330 1.18 -11.20 -3.31
N ASP A 331 1.23 -10.88 -4.62
CA ASP A 331 2.49 -10.77 -5.38
C ASP A 331 3.48 -9.81 -4.67
N VAL A 332 2.96 -8.68 -4.16
CA VAL A 332 3.76 -7.67 -3.46
C VAL A 332 4.13 -8.10 -2.04
N ILE A 333 3.22 -8.73 -1.29
CA ILE A 333 3.55 -9.29 0.05
C ILE A 333 4.67 -10.33 -0.07
N VAL A 334 4.63 -11.22 -1.07
CA VAL A 334 5.68 -12.21 -1.30
C VAL A 334 7.03 -11.55 -1.57
N LEU A 335 7.07 -10.47 -2.37
CA LEU A 335 8.30 -9.72 -2.62
C LEU A 335 8.86 -9.06 -1.34
N LEU A 336 8.02 -8.36 -0.58
CA LEU A 336 8.43 -7.71 0.67
C LEU A 336 8.92 -8.74 1.70
N ALA A 337 8.20 -9.85 1.85
CA ALA A 337 8.53 -10.91 2.78
C ALA A 337 9.86 -11.60 2.41
N ALA A 338 10.08 -11.89 1.13
CA ALA A 338 11.33 -12.48 0.64
C ALA A 338 12.53 -11.54 0.83
N CYS A 339 12.40 -10.25 0.47
CA CYS A 339 13.45 -9.26 0.68
C CYS A 339 13.72 -8.99 2.18
N SER A 340 12.68 -8.92 3.02
CA SER A 340 12.81 -8.70 4.47
C SER A 340 13.46 -9.91 5.17
N ALA A 341 13.16 -11.13 4.73
CA ALA A 341 13.83 -12.36 5.18
C ALA A 341 15.30 -12.42 4.71
N LEU A 342 15.58 -12.11 3.44
CA LEU A 342 16.95 -12.12 2.92
C LEU A 342 17.81 -11.02 3.58
N ALA A 343 17.24 -9.84 3.84
CA ALA A 343 17.91 -8.78 4.60
C ALA A 343 18.25 -9.22 6.03
N ALA A 344 17.33 -9.94 6.71
CA ALA A 344 17.58 -10.49 8.04
C ALA A 344 18.65 -11.59 8.04
N LEU A 345 18.71 -12.42 6.98
CA LEU A 345 19.75 -13.42 6.80
C LEU A 345 21.13 -12.78 6.60
N VAL A 346 21.23 -11.72 5.79
CA VAL A 346 22.48 -10.96 5.60
C VAL A 346 22.94 -10.31 6.91
N GLN A 347 22.04 -9.66 7.65
CA GLN A 347 22.36 -9.09 8.96
C GLN A 347 22.78 -10.15 9.98
N LEU A 348 22.26 -11.38 9.90
CA LEU A 348 22.66 -12.49 10.77
C LEU A 348 24.04 -13.07 10.43
N ILE A 349 24.56 -12.81 9.22
CA ILE A 349 25.91 -13.21 8.79
C ILE A 349 26.96 -12.17 9.23
N ASP A 350 26.58 -10.90 9.38
CA ASP A 350 27.53 -9.85 9.78
C ASP A 350 27.85 -9.89 11.29
N PRO A 351 29.13 -10.06 11.69
CA PRO A 351 29.52 -10.15 13.09
C PRO A 351 29.24 -8.87 13.88
N GLY A 352 29.20 -7.70 13.23
CA GLY A 352 28.81 -6.44 13.85
C GLY A 352 27.36 -6.46 14.35
N PHE A 353 26.46 -7.15 13.64
CA PHE A 353 25.07 -7.27 14.06
C PHE A 353 24.86 -8.32 15.16
N ILE A 354 25.56 -9.46 15.11
CA ILE A 354 25.45 -10.50 16.14
C ILE A 354 25.85 -9.94 17.53
N GLY A 355 26.91 -9.12 17.58
CA GLY A 355 27.40 -8.48 18.81
C GLY A 355 26.44 -7.51 19.49
N SER A 356 25.41 -7.02 18.78
CA SER A 356 24.41 -6.08 19.33
C SER A 356 23.36 -6.73 20.25
N GLY A 357 23.28 -8.07 20.28
CA GLY A 357 22.20 -8.80 20.93
C GLY A 357 20.91 -8.94 20.09
N ALA A 358 20.81 -8.24 18.95
CA ALA A 358 19.63 -8.31 18.06
C ALA A 358 19.47 -9.66 17.32
N GLY A 359 20.41 -10.60 17.45
CA GLY A 359 20.41 -11.88 16.72
C GLY A 359 19.13 -12.70 16.86
N VAL A 360 18.50 -12.72 18.04
CA VAL A 360 17.19 -13.40 18.23
C VAL A 360 16.11 -12.73 17.38
N THR A 361 16.07 -11.40 17.37
CA THR A 361 15.12 -10.61 16.57
C THR A 361 15.35 -10.78 15.07
N LEU A 362 16.60 -10.90 14.61
CA LEU A 362 16.92 -11.22 13.22
C LEU A 362 16.45 -12.63 12.83
N VAL A 363 16.64 -13.63 13.69
CA VAL A 363 16.12 -14.99 13.48
C VAL A 363 14.58 -14.99 13.45
N VAL A 364 13.91 -14.27 14.35
CA VAL A 364 12.44 -14.12 14.34
C VAL A 364 11.97 -13.44 13.05
N ARG A 365 12.62 -12.35 12.62
CA ARG A 365 12.32 -11.66 11.36
C ARG A 365 12.51 -12.56 10.14
N LEU A 366 13.59 -13.34 10.09
CA LEU A 366 13.87 -14.33 9.04
C LEU A 366 12.76 -15.40 8.98
N VAL A 367 12.45 -16.04 10.11
CA VAL A 367 11.45 -17.12 10.17
C VAL A 367 10.05 -16.62 9.84
N LEU A 368 9.60 -15.52 10.47
CA LEU A 368 8.26 -14.98 10.20
C LEU A 368 8.17 -14.39 8.78
N GLY A 369 9.24 -13.80 8.25
CA GLY A 369 9.30 -13.37 6.84
C GLY A 369 9.10 -14.53 5.87
N VAL A 370 9.81 -15.66 6.07
CA VAL A 370 9.61 -16.87 5.26
C VAL A 370 8.18 -17.42 5.39
N VAL A 371 7.62 -17.46 6.61
CA VAL A 371 6.25 -17.94 6.84
C VAL A 371 5.20 -17.03 6.20
N VAL A 372 5.30 -15.70 6.34
CA VAL A 372 4.41 -14.72 5.69
C VAL A 372 4.50 -14.84 4.16
N GLY A 373 5.71 -14.99 3.63
CA GLY A 373 5.94 -15.22 2.20
C GLY A 373 5.28 -16.50 1.70
N ALA A 374 5.40 -17.61 2.44
CA ALA A 374 4.77 -18.89 2.10
C ALA A 374 3.23 -18.81 2.15
N ILE A 375 2.67 -18.16 3.17
CA ILE A 375 1.22 -17.96 3.34
C ILE A 375 0.66 -17.10 2.19
N ALA A 376 1.31 -15.97 1.86
CA ALA A 376 0.91 -15.11 0.75
C ALA A 376 1.04 -15.81 -0.60
N TRP A 377 2.10 -16.62 -0.80
CA TRP A 377 2.28 -17.43 -2.00
C TRP A 377 1.17 -18.51 -2.14
N PHE A 378 0.77 -19.15 -1.03
CA PHE A 378 -0.31 -20.12 -1.03
C PHE A 378 -1.67 -19.47 -1.34
N ALA A 379 -1.99 -18.32 -0.71
CA ALA A 379 -3.21 -17.56 -0.99
C ALA A 379 -3.31 -17.16 -2.47
N ARG A 380 -2.23 -16.59 -3.01
CA ARG A 380 -2.04 -16.29 -4.43
C ARG A 380 -2.21 -17.53 -5.32
N ARG A 381 -1.66 -18.69 -4.92
CA ARG A 381 -1.75 -19.94 -5.69
C ARG A 381 -3.17 -20.52 -5.68
N SER A 382 -3.90 -20.34 -4.58
CA SER A 382 -5.28 -20.75 -4.37
C SER A 382 -6.23 -19.96 -5.29
N LEU A 383 -6.23 -18.62 -5.18
CA LEU A 383 -7.05 -17.74 -6.04
C LEU A 383 -6.75 -17.90 -7.54
N ARG A 384 -5.50 -18.26 -7.91
CA ARG A 384 -5.10 -18.57 -9.29
C ARG A 384 -5.46 -20.00 -9.75
N ARG A 385 -5.92 -20.88 -8.86
CA ARG A 385 -6.41 -22.23 -9.21
C ARG A 385 -7.92 -22.22 -9.38
N ASP A 386 -8.62 -21.60 -8.43
CA ASP A 386 -10.06 -21.37 -8.47
C ASP A 386 -10.40 -20.21 -7.51
N PRO A 387 -10.99 -19.10 -8.00
CA PRO A 387 -11.48 -18.02 -7.15
C PRO A 387 -12.56 -18.44 -6.15
N ASN A 388 -13.43 -19.38 -6.51
CA ASN A 388 -14.66 -19.68 -5.77
C ASN A 388 -14.36 -20.49 -4.49
N THR A 389 -13.57 -21.57 -4.59
CA THR A 389 -13.01 -22.25 -3.40
C THR A 389 -11.85 -21.48 -2.75
N GLY A 390 -11.10 -20.68 -3.52
CA GLY A 390 -9.90 -20.00 -3.06
C GLY A 390 -10.12 -18.75 -2.20
N HIS A 391 -11.34 -18.20 -2.17
CA HIS A 391 -11.69 -16.97 -1.45
C HIS A 391 -11.42 -17.04 0.05
N VAL A 392 -12.06 -17.98 0.77
CA VAL A 392 -11.95 -18.12 2.23
C VAL A 392 -10.50 -18.31 2.70
N PRO A 393 -9.70 -19.26 2.15
CA PRO A 393 -8.32 -19.42 2.58
C PRO A 393 -7.45 -18.20 2.23
N ALA A 394 -7.79 -17.41 1.20
CA ALA A 394 -7.07 -16.17 0.89
C ALA A 394 -7.40 -15.04 1.87
N VAL A 395 -8.66 -14.87 2.29
CA VAL A 395 -9.03 -13.92 3.35
C VAL A 395 -8.36 -14.31 4.67
N GLY A 396 -8.43 -15.58 5.07
CA GLY A 396 -7.75 -16.09 6.27
C GLY A 396 -6.23 -15.88 6.21
N ALA A 397 -5.61 -16.17 5.07
CA ALA A 397 -4.19 -15.93 4.84
C ALA A 397 -3.80 -14.44 4.92
N ALA A 398 -4.65 -13.51 4.45
CA ALA A 398 -4.43 -12.09 4.62
C ALA A 398 -4.43 -11.70 6.11
N CYS A 399 -5.44 -12.15 6.87
CA CYS A 399 -5.50 -11.88 8.32
C CYS A 399 -4.28 -12.44 9.07
N VAL A 400 -3.87 -13.69 8.79
CA VAL A 400 -2.70 -14.31 9.43
C VAL A 400 -1.40 -13.62 9.00
N ALA A 401 -1.24 -13.28 7.72
CA ALA A 401 -0.07 -12.54 7.24
C ALA A 401 0.07 -11.17 7.92
N GLY A 402 -1.05 -10.47 8.15
CA GLY A 402 -1.04 -9.19 8.86
C GLY A 402 -0.68 -9.32 10.33
N VAL A 403 -1.25 -10.30 11.05
CA VAL A 403 -0.90 -10.58 12.45
C VAL A 403 0.58 -10.96 12.59
N LEU A 404 1.09 -11.86 11.74
CA LEU A 404 2.50 -12.25 11.76
C LEU A 404 3.44 -11.10 11.39
N GLY A 405 3.07 -10.27 10.40
CA GLY A 405 3.83 -9.07 10.06
C GLY A 405 3.85 -8.06 11.21
N LEU A 406 2.75 -7.89 11.94
CA LEU A 406 2.70 -7.04 13.13
C LEU A 406 3.59 -7.58 14.26
N VAL A 407 3.67 -8.91 14.44
CA VAL A 407 4.61 -9.53 15.38
C VAL A 407 6.07 -9.27 14.97
N VAL A 408 6.40 -9.29 13.67
CA VAL A 408 7.74 -8.86 13.19
C VAL A 408 8.01 -7.41 13.56
N VAL A 409 7.09 -6.48 13.25
CA VAL A 409 7.25 -5.05 13.54
C VAL A 409 7.45 -4.79 15.04
N ILE A 410 6.66 -5.45 15.90
CA ILE A 410 6.79 -5.35 17.35
C ILE A 410 8.15 -5.90 17.80
N ALA A 411 8.55 -7.09 17.34
CA ALA A 411 9.83 -7.71 17.68
C ALA A 411 11.03 -6.86 17.24
N THR A 412 11.00 -6.23 16.06
CA THR A 412 12.06 -5.31 15.62
C THR A 412 12.09 -4.01 16.41
N SER A 413 10.92 -3.45 16.74
CA SER A 413 10.84 -2.19 17.50
C SER A 413 11.49 -2.29 18.89
N GLY A 414 11.32 -3.41 19.59
CA GLY A 414 11.92 -3.65 20.91
C GLY A 414 13.44 -3.85 20.90
N ALA A 415 14.05 -4.06 19.73
CA ALA A 415 15.47 -4.35 19.57
C ALA A 415 16.29 -3.15 19.06
N SER A 416 15.75 -1.93 19.11
CA SER A 416 16.35 -0.70 18.56
C SER A 416 16.66 -0.70 17.05
N LEU A 417 16.19 -1.71 16.30
CA LEU A 417 16.34 -1.85 14.84
C LEU A 417 15.53 -0.82 14.01
N GLY A 418 14.81 0.08 14.68
CA GLY A 418 13.84 0.99 14.07
C GLY A 418 12.61 0.27 13.51
N VAL A 419 11.57 1.05 13.20
CA VAL A 419 10.38 0.55 12.49
C VAL A 419 10.50 0.90 11.01
N ASN A 420 10.64 -0.12 10.18
CA ASN A 420 10.84 0.05 8.75
C ASN A 420 9.50 0.16 8.01
N LEU A 421 9.39 1.15 7.13
CA LEU A 421 8.16 1.46 6.39
C LEU A 421 7.70 0.30 5.49
N GLY A 422 8.64 -0.48 4.95
CA GLY A 422 8.35 -1.72 4.22
C GLY A 422 7.69 -2.79 5.10
N ASP A 423 8.21 -3.02 6.32
CA ASP A 423 7.61 -4.02 7.23
C ASP A 423 6.22 -3.57 7.71
N LEU A 424 5.98 -2.27 7.91
CA LEU A 424 4.63 -1.72 8.16
C LEU A 424 3.68 -1.92 6.97
N LEU A 425 4.14 -1.72 5.74
CA LEU A 425 3.35 -1.95 4.53
C LEU A 425 3.02 -3.44 4.34
N MET A 426 3.93 -4.33 4.71
CA MET A 426 3.71 -5.79 4.75
C MET A 426 2.76 -6.22 5.87
N ALA A 427 2.86 -5.63 7.06
CA ALA A 427 2.10 -5.99 8.25
C ALA A 427 0.66 -5.48 8.25
N LEU A 428 0.43 -4.25 7.81
CA LEU A 428 -0.88 -3.59 7.92
C LEU A 428 -1.46 -3.30 6.53
N GLY A 429 -0.70 -2.63 5.66
CA GLY A 429 -1.22 -2.11 4.40
C GLY A 429 -1.72 -3.18 3.43
N LEU A 430 -0.79 -3.98 2.90
CA LEU A 430 -1.10 -4.95 1.85
C LEU A 430 -2.07 -6.06 2.30
N PRO A 431 -2.03 -6.58 3.55
CA PRO A 431 -3.05 -7.49 4.06
C PRO A 431 -4.46 -6.88 4.07
N ILE A 432 -4.60 -5.62 4.51
CA ILE A 432 -5.88 -4.91 4.48
C ILE A 432 -6.34 -4.69 3.04
N VAL A 433 -5.43 -4.36 2.10
CA VAL A 433 -5.76 -4.25 0.65
C VAL A 433 -6.21 -5.59 0.07
N ALA A 434 -5.55 -6.71 0.41
CA ALA A 434 -5.93 -8.04 -0.07
C ALA A 434 -7.30 -8.49 0.49
N ALA A 435 -7.53 -8.34 1.79
CA ALA A 435 -8.80 -8.69 2.43
C ALA A 435 -9.95 -7.78 1.96
N SER A 436 -9.74 -6.46 1.90
CA SER A 436 -10.77 -5.54 1.44
C SER A 436 -11.15 -5.77 -0.02
N ALA A 437 -10.21 -6.06 -0.92
CA ALA A 437 -10.51 -6.44 -2.30
C ALA A 437 -11.40 -7.70 -2.42
N LEU A 438 -11.34 -8.61 -1.45
CA LEU A 438 -12.17 -9.84 -1.42
C LEU A 438 -13.51 -9.67 -0.68
N MET A 439 -13.76 -8.56 0.03
CA MET A 439 -14.93 -8.42 0.92
C MET A 439 -15.76 -7.14 0.71
N VAL A 440 -15.13 -6.04 0.27
CA VAL A 440 -15.72 -4.70 0.22
C VAL A 440 -16.36 -4.33 -1.14
N PRO A 441 -15.89 -4.78 -2.32
CA PRO A 441 -16.55 -4.50 -3.58
C PRO A 441 -17.96 -5.10 -3.67
N LYS A 442 -18.92 -4.32 -4.18
CA LYS A 442 -20.32 -4.74 -4.38
C LYS A 442 -20.40 -6.01 -5.25
N ALA A 443 -19.78 -5.99 -6.43
CA ALA A 443 -19.78 -7.12 -7.37
C ALA A 443 -19.16 -8.41 -6.78
N VAL A 444 -18.18 -8.30 -5.89
CA VAL A 444 -17.61 -9.48 -5.20
C VAL A 444 -18.62 -10.06 -4.22
N ARG A 445 -19.28 -9.23 -3.40
CA ARG A 445 -20.36 -9.75 -2.53
C ARG A 445 -21.48 -10.41 -3.32
N GLU A 446 -21.93 -9.77 -4.39
CA GLU A 446 -23.03 -10.31 -5.23
C GLU A 446 -22.62 -11.64 -5.91
N HIS A 447 -21.43 -11.73 -6.52
CA HIS A 447 -20.91 -12.97 -7.12
C HIS A 447 -20.81 -14.11 -6.11
N PHE A 448 -20.25 -13.85 -4.92
CA PHE A 448 -20.11 -14.88 -3.89
C PHE A 448 -21.42 -15.17 -3.12
N GLN A 449 -22.45 -14.32 -3.27
CA GLN A 449 -23.82 -14.60 -2.82
C GLN A 449 -24.60 -15.46 -3.82
N THR A 450 -24.35 -15.35 -5.13
CA THR A 450 -25.04 -16.15 -6.16
C THR A 450 -24.37 -17.50 -6.44
N VAL A 451 -23.03 -17.58 -6.42
CA VAL A 451 -22.25 -18.80 -6.74
C VAL A 451 -21.91 -19.62 -5.47
N GLY A 452 -22.15 -19.06 -4.28
CA GLY A 452 -21.84 -19.68 -3.00
C GLY A 452 -20.36 -19.63 -2.64
N ILE A 453 -20.07 -19.45 -1.35
CA ILE A 453 -18.70 -19.43 -0.83
C ILE A 453 -18.19 -20.87 -0.70
N GLY A 454 -17.34 -21.29 -1.64
CA GLY A 454 -16.88 -22.66 -1.79
C GLY A 454 -17.35 -23.34 -3.08
N GLY A 455 -18.35 -22.76 -3.77
CA GLY A 455 -18.99 -23.30 -4.97
C GLY A 455 -19.97 -24.45 -4.71
N ASP A 456 -20.99 -24.58 -5.56
CA ASP A 456 -21.99 -25.67 -5.51
C ASP A 456 -21.42 -27.08 -5.80
N GLY A 457 -20.16 -27.15 -6.24
CA GLY A 457 -19.43 -28.41 -6.29
C GLY A 457 -18.96 -28.81 -4.90
N ASP A 458 -19.60 -29.81 -4.31
CA ASP A 458 -19.09 -30.51 -3.12
C ASP A 458 -17.76 -31.22 -3.46
N VAL A 459 -16.67 -30.44 -3.40
CA VAL A 459 -15.31 -30.95 -3.53
C VAL A 459 -15.02 -31.74 -2.28
N ASP A 460 -15.23 -33.06 -2.35
CA ASP A 460 -15.00 -33.99 -1.25
C ASP A 460 -13.60 -33.80 -0.64
N ARG A 461 -13.58 -33.14 0.52
CA ARG A 461 -12.40 -32.91 1.35
C ARG A 461 -12.25 -33.98 2.43
N THR A 462 -13.14 -34.96 2.54
CA THR A 462 -12.98 -36.05 3.52
C THR A 462 -11.69 -36.82 3.25
N ALA A 463 -11.26 -36.95 1.99
CA ALA A 463 -9.95 -37.50 1.60
C ALA A 463 -8.71 -36.76 2.16
N ALA A 464 -8.87 -35.61 2.83
CA ALA A 464 -7.79 -34.93 3.58
C ALA A 464 -7.77 -35.27 5.09
N TYR A 465 -8.85 -35.88 5.61
CA TYR A 465 -9.05 -36.22 7.03
C TYR A 465 -9.25 -37.73 7.27
N VAL A 466 -9.73 -38.44 6.25
CA VAL A 466 -9.83 -39.89 6.18
C VAL A 466 -8.51 -40.45 5.67
N TRP A 467 -7.91 -41.38 6.42
CA TRP A 467 -6.72 -42.07 5.96
C TRP A 467 -7.06 -42.94 4.74
N ALA A 468 -6.44 -42.63 3.61
CA ALA A 468 -6.46 -43.45 2.41
C ALA A 468 -5.00 -43.75 2.01
N PRO A 469 -4.72 -44.94 1.43
CA PRO A 469 -3.40 -45.19 0.87
C PRO A 469 -3.08 -44.13 -0.19
N PRO A 470 -1.82 -43.66 -0.29
CA PRO A 470 -1.44 -42.67 -1.29
C PRO A 470 -1.79 -43.24 -2.67
N ARG A 471 -2.66 -42.53 -3.41
CA ARG A 471 -3.10 -42.95 -4.75
C ARG A 471 -1.84 -43.31 -5.55
N PRO A 472 -1.76 -44.50 -6.17
CA PRO A 472 -0.58 -44.88 -6.94
C PRO A 472 -0.30 -43.75 -7.93
N LYS A 473 0.97 -43.30 -7.94
CA LYS A 473 1.42 -42.15 -8.73
C LYS A 473 1.18 -42.50 -10.20
N ALA A 474 0.02 -42.11 -10.71
CA ALA A 474 -0.50 -42.62 -11.97
C ALA A 474 0.56 -42.51 -13.04
N ASP A 475 0.89 -43.63 -13.69
CA ASP A 475 1.87 -43.67 -14.75
C ASP A 475 1.53 -42.58 -15.75
N LYS A 476 2.51 -41.70 -15.99
CA LYS A 476 2.36 -40.46 -16.76
C LYS A 476 1.72 -40.84 -18.10
N ALA A 477 0.41 -40.56 -18.22
CA ALA A 477 -0.48 -41.32 -19.09
C ALA A 477 0.16 -41.55 -20.46
N ALA A 478 0.32 -42.84 -20.82
CA ALA A 478 0.81 -43.20 -22.15
C ALA A 478 -0.06 -42.47 -23.19
N PRO A 479 0.55 -41.78 -24.17
CA PRO A 479 -0.21 -40.97 -25.12
C PRO A 479 -1.25 -41.87 -25.79
N ALA A 480 -2.51 -41.44 -25.73
CA ALA A 480 -3.64 -42.32 -26.03
C ALA A 480 -3.51 -42.97 -27.41
N THR A 481 -3.26 -44.28 -27.41
CA THR A 481 -3.30 -45.10 -28.62
C THR A 481 -4.72 -45.09 -29.16
N LEU A 482 -4.93 -44.39 -30.27
CA LEU A 482 -6.17 -44.47 -31.03
C LEU A 482 -6.46 -45.93 -31.41
N PRO A 483 -7.73 -46.38 -31.40
CA PRO A 483 -8.05 -47.75 -31.78
C PRO A 483 -7.68 -48.02 -33.23
N GLU A 484 -7.00 -49.14 -33.49
CA GLU A 484 -6.75 -49.62 -34.85
C GLU A 484 -8.04 -50.21 -35.45
N GLU A 485 -8.71 -49.45 -36.31
CA GLU A 485 -9.57 -50.04 -37.34
C GLU A 485 -8.80 -50.19 -38.67
N PRO A 486 -9.06 -51.25 -39.45
CA PRO A 486 -8.17 -51.65 -40.54
C PRO A 486 -8.27 -50.75 -41.76
N VAL A 487 -7.10 -50.41 -42.33
CA VAL A 487 -6.95 -49.56 -43.51
C VAL A 487 -7.70 -50.12 -44.71
N ARG A 488 -8.70 -49.38 -45.21
CA ARG A 488 -9.20 -49.50 -46.59
C ARG A 488 -8.53 -48.45 -47.46
N SER A 489 -7.81 -48.90 -48.49
CA SER A 489 -7.01 -48.05 -49.37
C SER A 489 -7.77 -47.61 -50.64
N ALA A 490 -8.10 -46.33 -50.76
CA ALA A 490 -8.41 -45.63 -52.01
C ALA A 490 -8.51 -44.10 -51.80
N PRO A 491 -8.29 -43.25 -52.82
CA PRO A 491 -7.46 -43.40 -54.00
C PRO A 491 -6.30 -42.38 -54.06
N GLU A 492 -5.33 -42.60 -54.94
CA GLU A 492 -4.18 -41.69 -55.11
C GLU A 492 -4.57 -40.44 -55.94
N LEU A 493 -4.51 -39.25 -55.32
CA LEU A 493 -4.57 -37.96 -56.04
C LEU A 493 -3.23 -37.21 -55.95
N ARG A 494 -2.82 -36.65 -57.09
CA ARG A 494 -1.50 -36.02 -57.29
C ARG A 494 -1.31 -34.76 -56.43
N ARG A 495 -0.11 -34.60 -55.87
CA ARG A 495 0.34 -33.35 -55.25
C ARG A 495 0.34 -32.19 -56.27
N PRO A 496 -0.26 -31.03 -55.97
CA PRO A 496 0.11 -29.75 -56.59
C PRO A 496 1.55 -29.36 -56.19
N ALA A 497 2.18 -28.49 -56.98
CA ALA A 497 3.59 -28.13 -56.81
C ALA A 497 3.86 -27.03 -55.77
N GLU A 498 5.09 -27.03 -55.25
CA GLU A 498 5.63 -26.07 -54.29
C GLU A 498 5.88 -24.68 -54.94
N PRO A 499 5.45 -23.56 -54.32
CA PRO A 499 5.58 -22.23 -54.90
C PRO A 499 7.02 -21.68 -54.76
N ARG A 500 7.81 -21.78 -55.82
CA ARG A 500 9.18 -21.21 -55.89
C ARG A 500 9.16 -19.73 -56.30
N ARG A 501 10.13 -18.96 -55.84
CA ARG A 501 10.25 -17.49 -56.04
C ARG A 501 10.21 -17.10 -57.53
N VAL A 502 9.54 -15.99 -57.84
CA VAL A 502 9.74 -15.23 -59.09
C VAL A 502 10.34 -13.87 -58.76
N SER A 503 11.63 -13.72 -59.05
CA SER A 503 12.29 -12.41 -59.13
C SER A 503 12.06 -11.82 -60.52
N SER A 504 11.18 -10.82 -60.63
CA SER A 504 10.91 -10.15 -61.89
C SER A 504 12.02 -9.15 -62.23
N THR A 505 12.92 -9.52 -63.14
CA THR A 505 13.89 -8.60 -63.74
C THR A 505 13.23 -7.73 -64.81
N GLY A 506 13.47 -6.41 -64.78
CA GLY A 506 12.98 -5.49 -65.79
C GLY A 506 13.82 -4.22 -65.89
N ALA A 507 14.14 -3.84 -67.13
CA ALA A 507 14.69 -2.55 -67.58
C ALA A 507 16.15 -2.15 -67.19
N VAL A 508 16.96 -2.09 -68.27
CA VAL A 508 17.85 -0.96 -68.64
C VAL A 508 19.18 -0.71 -67.88
N ARG A 509 20.24 -0.88 -68.69
CA ARG A 509 21.67 -0.58 -68.57
C ARG A 509 22.00 0.93 -68.58
N THR A 510 23.22 1.29 -68.16
CA THR A 510 23.93 2.62 -68.27
C THR A 510 23.76 3.58 -67.07
N VAL A 511 24.73 4.41 -66.65
CA VAL A 511 26.19 4.49 -66.96
C VAL A 511 27.00 5.09 -65.78
N ALA A 512 28.31 4.82 -65.77
CA ALA A 512 29.43 5.25 -64.91
C ALA A 512 29.31 6.40 -63.87
N GLY A 513 29.99 6.23 -62.73
CA GLY A 513 30.39 7.27 -61.77
C GLY A 513 31.43 6.77 -60.73
N ALA A 514 32.62 7.37 -60.73
CA ALA A 514 33.83 7.14 -59.90
C ALA A 514 33.66 6.79 -58.39
N ALA A 515 34.64 6.23 -57.65
CA ALA A 515 35.92 5.57 -57.95
C ALA A 515 36.52 4.89 -56.67
N ALA A 516 37.58 4.10 -56.88
CA ALA A 516 38.40 3.29 -55.95
C ALA A 516 39.00 4.03 -54.71
N ALA A 517 39.72 3.41 -53.74
CA ALA A 517 40.45 2.13 -53.67
C ALA A 517 40.67 1.69 -52.18
N GLN A 518 41.41 0.63 -51.75
CA GLN A 518 42.25 -0.42 -52.38
C GLN A 518 42.48 -1.60 -51.38
N ARG A 519 42.81 -2.82 -51.87
CA ARG A 519 43.36 -4.01 -51.15
C ARG A 519 42.40 -4.76 -50.18
N GLY A 520 42.55 -6.07 -49.95
CA GLY A 520 43.35 -7.08 -50.66
C GLY A 520 43.55 -8.41 -49.90
N ALA A 521 43.67 -9.53 -50.65
CA ALA A 521 44.13 -10.88 -50.27
C ALA A 521 43.19 -11.86 -49.48
N THR A 522 42.99 -13.03 -50.11
CA THR A 522 42.43 -14.34 -49.67
C THR A 522 43.58 -15.30 -49.21
N PRO A 523 43.45 -16.62 -48.85
CA PRO A 523 42.40 -17.67 -49.05
C PRO A 523 41.92 -18.39 -47.73
N VAL A 524 40.89 -19.28 -47.66
CA VAL A 524 40.54 -20.58 -48.32
C VAL A 524 41.58 -21.70 -47.94
N GLN A 525 41.26 -22.96 -47.55
CA GLN A 525 40.24 -23.93 -47.98
C GLN A 525 39.74 -24.90 -46.85
N ALA A 526 38.96 -25.94 -47.19
CA ALA A 526 38.19 -26.81 -46.28
C ALA A 526 38.48 -28.33 -46.40
N ALA A 527 37.95 -29.14 -45.47
CA ALA A 527 37.80 -30.61 -45.56
C ALA A 527 36.63 -31.13 -44.67
N ALA A 528 36.07 -32.29 -45.02
CA ALA A 528 35.06 -33.09 -44.27
C ALA A 528 35.63 -34.53 -44.04
N PRO A 529 34.96 -35.56 -43.42
CA PRO A 529 33.56 -36.01 -43.59
C PRO A 529 32.87 -36.53 -42.28
N GLU A 530 31.78 -37.32 -42.42
CA GLU A 530 30.91 -37.86 -41.32
C GLU A 530 31.07 -39.38 -41.05
N SER A 531 30.77 -39.85 -39.81
CA SER A 531 30.47 -41.24 -39.35
C SER A 531 30.15 -41.26 -37.83
N GLY A 532 29.52 -42.27 -37.19
CA GLY A 532 28.76 -43.44 -37.68
C GLY A 532 28.67 -44.62 -36.67
N GLU A 533 27.44 -45.01 -36.25
CA GLU A 533 27.03 -46.33 -35.64
C GLU A 533 27.65 -46.80 -34.28
N VAL A 534 27.15 -47.76 -33.46
CA VAL A 534 25.82 -48.44 -33.20
C VAL A 534 25.83 -49.07 -31.75
N SER A 535 24.68 -49.53 -31.23
CA SER A 535 24.40 -50.04 -29.86
C SER A 535 24.79 -51.51 -29.53
N ILE A 536 24.79 -51.90 -28.23
CA ILE A 536 24.65 -53.30 -27.74
C ILE A 536 23.93 -53.40 -26.36
N THR A 537 23.63 -54.62 -25.86
CA THR A 537 22.62 -54.90 -24.81
C THR A 537 22.97 -56.08 -23.85
N SER A 538 22.34 -56.10 -22.65
CA SER A 538 21.90 -57.29 -21.85
C SER A 538 22.79 -57.99 -20.77
N MET A 539 22.19 -58.13 -19.55
CA MET A 539 22.42 -59.13 -18.46
C MET A 539 23.75 -59.08 -17.66
N ARG A 540 23.88 -59.59 -16.41
CA ARG A 540 23.02 -60.46 -15.54
C ARG A 540 23.19 -60.16 -14.01
N THR A 541 22.37 -60.78 -13.15
CA THR A 541 22.18 -60.57 -11.69
C THR A 541 22.95 -61.55 -10.77
N VAL A 542 22.85 -61.34 -9.42
CA VAL A 542 23.07 -62.18 -8.20
C VAL A 542 23.94 -61.39 -7.19
N GLU A 543 23.42 -60.81 -6.10
CA GLU A 543 23.12 -61.40 -4.75
C GLU A 543 24.40 -61.84 -4.01
N ASP A 544 24.66 -61.49 -2.74
CA ASP A 544 23.84 -61.66 -1.52
C ASP A 544 24.25 -60.67 -0.37
N MET A 545 23.66 -60.79 0.84
CA MET A 545 23.89 -59.97 2.04
C MET A 545 24.09 -60.83 3.31
N PRO A 546 24.95 -60.43 4.27
CA PRO A 546 24.44 -60.20 5.64
C PRO A 546 25.17 -59.08 6.41
N ALA A 547 24.81 -58.88 7.68
CA ALA A 547 25.43 -57.91 8.59
C ALA A 547 25.94 -58.58 9.89
N ALA A 548 26.76 -57.81 10.65
CA ALA A 548 27.02 -57.85 12.10
C ALA A 548 28.45 -58.17 12.61
N ALA A 549 28.80 -57.42 13.68
CA ALA A 549 29.69 -57.76 14.81
C ALA A 549 31.24 -57.79 14.70
N ALA A 550 31.84 -56.77 15.33
CA ALA A 550 32.97 -56.82 16.29
C ALA A 550 34.40 -57.25 15.88
N GLY A 551 35.41 -56.52 16.40
CA GLY A 551 36.84 -56.89 16.35
C GLY A 551 37.78 -55.70 16.55
N GLU A 552 38.61 -55.74 17.58
CA GLU A 552 39.54 -54.71 18.11
C GLU A 552 40.57 -54.18 17.06
N THR A 553 41.23 -53.02 17.19
CA THR A 553 41.96 -52.39 18.34
C THR A 553 42.00 -50.84 18.17
N ALA A 554 42.46 -49.98 19.09
CA ALA A 554 43.16 -50.12 20.36
C ALA A 554 42.73 -49.03 21.38
N THR A 555 43.08 -49.18 22.66
CA THR A 555 42.71 -48.25 23.75
C THR A 555 43.95 -47.61 24.39
N MET A 556 43.89 -46.32 24.77
CA MET A 556 44.88 -45.72 25.68
C MET A 556 44.24 -44.68 26.63
N PRO A 557 44.45 -44.76 27.97
CA PRO A 557 43.81 -43.91 28.98
C PRO A 557 44.71 -42.74 29.51
N PRO A 558 44.21 -41.86 30.41
CA PRO A 558 44.91 -40.65 30.89
C PRO A 558 45.43 -40.72 32.35
N VAL A 559 45.97 -39.58 32.90
CA VAL A 559 45.96 -39.07 34.32
C VAL A 559 47.31 -38.63 34.95
N ARG A 560 47.51 -37.28 35.11
CA ARG A 560 48.09 -36.49 36.27
C ARG A 560 49.51 -36.81 36.86
N PRO A 561 50.02 -36.13 37.93
CA PRO A 561 49.83 -34.75 38.49
C PRO A 561 51.16 -33.98 38.79
N GLU A 562 51.07 -32.76 39.38
CA GLU A 562 51.72 -32.30 40.65
C GLU A 562 51.68 -30.74 40.71
N THR A 563 50.78 -30.11 41.47
CA THR A 563 50.94 -29.59 42.87
C THR A 563 51.91 -28.41 43.02
N SER A 564 51.41 -27.17 43.03
CA SER A 564 51.15 -26.32 44.23
C SER A 564 50.37 -25.05 43.81
N GLY A 565 49.78 -24.19 44.68
CA GLY A 565 49.71 -24.14 46.14
C GLY A 565 48.86 -22.93 46.63
N GLN A 566 48.86 -22.62 47.94
CA GLN A 566 48.09 -21.51 48.57
C GLN A 566 48.74 -21.09 49.92
N PRO A 567 48.45 -19.91 50.56
CA PRO A 567 47.13 -19.64 51.17
C PRO A 567 46.65 -18.16 51.39
N ALA A 568 45.36 -18.03 51.76
CA ALA A 568 44.76 -17.12 52.76
C ALA A 568 44.48 -15.59 52.55
N ALA A 569 43.20 -15.24 52.87
CA ALA A 569 42.72 -14.16 53.77
C ALA A 569 42.52 -12.67 53.32
N ARG A 570 41.26 -12.38 52.92
CA ARG A 570 40.34 -11.29 53.39
C ARG A 570 40.73 -9.78 53.23
N PRO A 571 39.76 -8.82 53.39
CA PRO A 571 39.78 -7.55 52.63
C PRO A 571 40.07 -6.28 53.44
N VAL A 572 40.31 -5.18 52.72
CA VAL A 572 40.24 -3.78 53.20
C VAL A 572 39.65 -2.85 52.13
N SER A 573 38.98 -1.78 52.57
CA SER A 573 38.44 -0.70 51.73
C SER A 573 39.50 0.36 51.41
N GLY A 574 39.38 1.09 50.30
CA GLY A 574 40.26 2.25 50.03
C GLY A 574 39.99 3.01 48.73
N ALA A 575 39.61 4.28 48.89
CA ALA A 575 39.39 5.37 47.92
C ALA A 575 40.15 5.38 46.56
N SER A 576 39.52 6.02 45.57
CA SER A 576 40.15 6.68 44.41
C SER A 576 41.14 7.79 44.85
N PRO A 577 42.10 8.25 44.00
CA PRO A 577 41.74 9.32 43.04
C PRO A 577 42.58 9.45 41.74
N VAL A 578 41.95 10.10 40.74
CA VAL A 578 42.52 11.09 39.78
C VAL A 578 43.68 10.71 38.83
N ALA A 579 43.62 11.28 37.61
CA ALA A 579 44.56 11.07 36.51
C ALA A 579 45.73 12.08 36.49
N SER A 580 46.68 11.89 35.56
CA SER A 580 47.59 12.95 35.09
C SER A 580 48.08 12.67 33.67
N ALA A 581 48.42 13.73 32.95
CA ALA A 581 48.91 13.71 31.57
C ALA A 581 50.22 14.50 31.44
N ALA A 582 51.01 14.21 30.40
CA ALA A 582 52.29 14.84 30.08
C ALA A 582 52.59 14.65 28.59
N ALA A 583 53.31 15.52 27.87
CA ALA A 583 53.69 16.92 28.12
C ALA A 583 54.11 17.59 26.78
N GLN A 584 54.31 18.91 26.76
CA GLN A 584 54.95 19.66 25.67
C GLN A 584 56.22 20.37 26.16
N PRO A 585 57.21 20.57 25.28
CA PRO A 585 57.71 21.94 24.99
C PRO A 585 58.17 22.12 23.52
N ALA A 586 58.57 23.30 23.00
CA ALA A 586 58.20 24.72 23.23
C ALA A 586 58.88 25.59 22.13
N GLY A 587 58.37 26.79 21.80
CA GLY A 587 59.03 27.74 20.86
C GLY A 587 58.22 29.02 20.57
N GLN A 588 58.92 30.17 20.41
CA GLN A 588 58.39 31.54 20.20
C GLN A 588 59.45 32.41 19.48
N PRO A 589 59.21 33.70 19.10
CA PRO A 589 57.95 34.46 18.91
C PRO A 589 57.74 34.74 17.38
N THR A 590 57.36 35.88 16.74
CA THR A 590 57.03 37.30 17.09
C THR A 590 56.26 37.97 15.93
N GLY A 591 55.49 39.05 16.17
CA GLY A 591 55.07 40.02 15.13
C GLY A 591 53.63 40.56 15.21
N GLN A 592 53.45 41.89 15.20
CA GLN A 592 52.18 42.65 15.18
C GLN A 592 52.43 44.04 14.52
N PRO A 593 51.43 44.81 14.02
CA PRO A 593 50.31 45.37 14.80
C PRO A 593 48.95 45.41 14.04
N ALA A 594 47.99 46.27 14.45
CA ALA A 594 46.58 46.19 14.06
C ALA A 594 45.86 47.55 13.84
N ALA A 595 44.72 47.52 13.13
CA ALA A 595 43.63 48.53 13.06
C ALA A 595 42.43 47.92 12.29
N ALA A 596 41.14 48.23 12.51
CA ALA A 596 40.44 48.89 13.63
C ALA A 596 38.93 48.47 13.60
N GLN A 597 38.18 48.73 14.68
CA GLN A 597 36.69 48.67 14.75
C GLN A 597 36.14 50.06 15.11
N PRO A 598 34.92 50.43 14.66
CA PRO A 598 33.68 50.11 15.41
C PRO A 598 32.49 49.73 14.48
N GLY A 599 31.32 49.31 14.96
CA GLY A 599 30.90 49.00 16.34
C GLY A 599 29.44 49.41 16.62
N ALA A 600 28.52 48.44 16.65
CA ALA A 600 27.13 48.62 17.09
C ALA A 600 26.67 47.38 17.86
N ARG A 601 26.08 47.58 19.06
CA ARG A 601 25.77 46.51 20.03
C ARG A 601 24.41 46.73 20.65
N VAL A 602 23.50 45.77 20.51
CA VAL A 602 22.21 45.71 21.23
C VAL A 602 22.05 44.33 21.87
N GLN A 603 21.30 44.28 22.97
CA GLN A 603 21.22 43.16 23.91
C GLN A 603 20.79 41.83 23.27
N ARG A 604 21.50 40.73 23.60
CA ARG A 604 20.95 39.36 23.48
C ARG A 604 20.18 39.05 24.76
N VAL A 605 18.85 39.01 24.69
CA VAL A 605 18.03 38.43 25.77
C VAL A 605 18.02 36.91 25.61
N ALA A 606 18.34 36.17 26.68
CA ALA A 606 18.37 34.71 26.68
C ALA A 606 17.24 34.16 27.58
N SER A 607 16.09 33.86 26.96
CA SER A 607 14.98 33.17 27.61
C SER A 607 15.18 31.65 27.56
N GLY A 608 15.95 31.09 28.50
CA GLY A 608 16.12 29.65 28.65
C GLY A 608 14.91 29.01 29.33
N GLN A 609 14.17 28.14 28.64
CA GLN A 609 13.15 27.28 29.25
C GLN A 609 13.74 25.88 29.50
N ALA A 610 13.80 25.47 30.76
CA ALA A 610 14.17 24.13 31.18
C ALA A 610 12.94 23.39 31.73
N THR A 611 12.64 22.21 31.19
CA THR A 611 11.49 21.39 31.60
C THR A 611 11.82 20.53 32.82
N ALA A 612 11.32 20.95 33.99
CA ALA A 612 11.51 20.19 35.23
C ALA A 612 10.61 18.94 35.28
N ARG A 613 11.21 17.76 35.47
CA ARG A 613 10.48 16.53 35.84
C ARG A 613 10.23 16.53 37.35
N ILE A 614 9.00 16.26 37.77
CA ILE A 614 8.67 16.03 39.18
C ILE A 614 8.65 14.52 39.47
N ARG A 615 9.33 14.12 40.54
CA ARG A 615 9.23 12.79 41.16
C ARG A 615 9.13 13.00 42.68
N PRO A 616 8.14 12.39 43.38
CA PRO A 616 7.96 12.63 44.80
C PRO A 616 9.10 12.02 45.64
N VAL A 617 9.42 12.66 46.76
CA VAL A 617 10.40 12.21 47.76
C VAL A 617 9.71 12.13 49.12
N THR A 618 10.01 11.08 49.88
CA THR A 618 9.49 10.87 51.25
C THR A 618 10.45 11.48 52.26
N GLY A 619 9.96 12.20 53.28
CA GLY A 619 10.80 12.66 54.38
C GLY A 619 10.13 13.64 55.36
N GLN A 620 10.01 13.20 56.62
CA GLN A 620 9.63 13.98 57.81
C GLN A 620 10.18 15.42 57.88
N GLN A 621 9.37 16.33 58.43
CA GLN A 621 9.67 17.06 59.67
C GLN A 621 8.36 17.56 60.31
N ALA A 622 8.34 17.88 61.62
CA ALA A 622 7.11 18.11 62.38
C ALA A 622 7.04 19.48 63.10
N ALA A 623 5.81 19.99 63.26
CA ALA A 623 5.39 21.02 64.22
C ALA A 623 3.87 20.90 64.47
N ALA A 624 3.34 21.48 65.55
CA ALA A 624 1.94 21.32 65.99
C ALA A 624 1.33 22.61 66.56
N ALA A 625 0.06 22.54 67.03
CA ALA A 625 -0.82 23.62 67.54
C ALA A 625 -1.42 24.53 66.43
N ASP A 626 -2.65 25.06 66.52
CA ASP A 626 -3.76 24.91 67.49
C ASP A 626 -5.12 25.06 66.73
N PRO A 627 -6.30 24.64 67.25
CA PRO A 627 -7.06 25.52 68.15
C PRO A 627 -7.85 24.82 69.30
N GLY A 628 -7.95 25.50 70.45
CA GLY A 628 -8.93 25.22 71.51
C GLY A 628 -10.41 25.56 71.17
N ALA A 629 -11.34 25.31 72.10
CA ALA A 629 -12.79 25.28 71.84
C ALA A 629 -13.68 25.87 72.97
N ASP A 630 -14.93 26.19 72.63
CA ASP A 630 -16.13 26.25 73.50
C ASP A 630 -17.38 26.04 72.59
N GLN A 631 -18.30 25.08 72.79
CA GLN A 631 -19.37 24.94 73.81
C GLN A 631 -20.43 26.07 73.83
N GLY A 632 -21.75 25.84 73.87
CA GLY A 632 -22.51 24.61 73.57
C GLY A 632 -23.90 24.47 74.27
N HIS A 633 -25.02 24.80 73.61
CA HIS A 633 -26.41 24.38 73.93
C HIS A 633 -27.31 24.55 72.67
N VAL A 634 -28.12 23.56 72.21
CA VAL A 634 -29.51 23.19 72.63
C VAL A 634 -30.52 24.31 72.28
N THR A 635 -31.57 24.12 71.43
CA THR A 635 -32.60 23.05 71.45
C THR A 635 -32.97 22.35 70.11
N ARG A 636 -33.56 21.16 70.31
CA ARG A 636 -34.37 20.25 69.44
C ARG A 636 -35.59 20.93 68.74
N PRO A 637 -36.34 20.29 67.78
CA PRO A 637 -36.88 18.91 67.85
C PRO A 637 -36.86 18.04 66.55
N VAL A 638 -36.64 16.70 66.65
CA VAL A 638 -37.63 15.58 66.43
C VAL A 638 -37.55 14.94 65.02
N VAL A 639 -37.81 13.64 64.74
CA VAL A 639 -37.70 12.28 65.39
C VAL A 639 -38.27 11.27 64.35
N VAL A 640 -37.94 9.97 64.18
CA VAL A 640 -36.97 8.95 64.65
C VAL A 640 -36.92 7.85 63.52
N GLY A 641 -36.13 6.76 63.46
CA GLY A 641 -35.15 6.12 64.34
C GLY A 641 -34.65 4.78 63.75
N ARG A 642 -33.67 4.11 64.38
CA ARG A 642 -33.09 2.80 63.98
C ARG A 642 -33.19 1.79 65.13
N VAL A 643 -33.77 0.60 64.88
CA VAL A 643 -33.67 -0.64 65.68
C VAL A 643 -33.83 -1.81 64.68
N GLN A 644 -32.77 -2.53 64.27
CA GLN A 644 -32.16 -3.74 64.87
C GLN A 644 -32.71 -5.06 64.27
N GLN A 645 -31.84 -6.06 64.06
CA GLN A 645 -32.19 -7.41 63.56
C GLN A 645 -32.95 -8.25 64.60
N PRO A 646 -33.64 -9.31 64.13
CA PRO A 646 -33.29 -10.65 64.59
C PRO A 646 -33.06 -11.66 63.44
N ASP A 647 -32.34 -12.73 63.72
CA ASP A 647 -32.42 -13.99 62.96
C ASP A 647 -33.64 -14.81 63.44
N GLU A 648 -34.36 -15.48 62.54
CA GLU A 648 -34.60 -16.94 62.55
C GLU A 648 -35.64 -17.41 61.51
N THR A 649 -35.35 -18.55 60.88
CA THR A 649 -36.28 -19.53 60.25
C THR A 649 -37.34 -19.11 59.21
N ALA A 650 -37.06 -19.50 57.96
CA ALA A 650 -37.92 -20.35 57.09
C ALA A 650 -39.02 -19.75 56.16
N ARG A 651 -39.02 -20.33 54.94
CA ARG A 651 -40.10 -20.49 53.93
C ARG A 651 -40.65 -19.27 53.14
N GLN A 652 -40.21 -19.23 51.87
CA GLN A 652 -41.05 -19.23 50.66
C GLN A 652 -42.29 -18.30 50.57
N GLY A 653 -42.25 -17.28 49.70
CA GLY A 653 -43.48 -16.76 49.08
C GLY A 653 -43.44 -15.33 48.52
N HIS A 654 -43.74 -15.21 47.22
CA HIS A 654 -44.41 -14.08 46.54
C HIS A 654 -43.90 -12.63 46.72
N THR A 655 -43.26 -12.17 45.64
CA THR A 655 -43.29 -10.83 45.01
C THR A 655 -44.05 -9.68 45.68
N ALA A 656 -43.38 -8.54 45.83
CA ALA A 656 -43.99 -7.20 45.80
C ALA A 656 -43.25 -6.32 44.76
N VAL A 657 -43.98 -5.77 43.78
CA VAL A 657 -43.41 -4.94 42.70
C VAL A 657 -43.49 -3.46 43.07
N MET A 658 -42.39 -2.73 42.88
CA MET A 658 -42.38 -1.26 42.93
C MET A 658 -42.50 -0.70 41.50
N PRO A 659 -43.38 0.29 41.22
CA PRO A 659 -43.60 0.77 39.86
C PRO A 659 -42.39 1.56 39.33
N PRO A 660 -42.02 1.41 38.03
CA PRO A 660 -40.86 2.08 37.46
C PRO A 660 -41.13 3.55 37.12
N VAL A 661 -40.09 4.38 37.24
CA VAL A 661 -40.06 5.74 36.67
C VAL A 661 -40.04 5.62 35.13
N GLY A 662 -40.85 6.44 34.45
CA GLY A 662 -41.18 6.27 33.04
C GLY A 662 -40.02 6.43 32.06
N GLY A 663 -39.40 5.32 31.63
CA GLY A 663 -38.66 5.23 30.39
C GLY A 663 -39.57 4.95 29.18
N ARG A 664 -39.10 5.25 27.96
CA ARG A 664 -39.82 4.95 26.70
C ARG A 664 -40.06 3.46 26.45
N TRP A 665 -39.28 2.59 27.08
CA TRP A 665 -39.39 1.15 27.00
C TRP A 665 -40.04 0.61 28.28
N THR A 666 -40.99 -0.31 28.13
CA THR A 666 -41.71 -0.92 29.26
C THR A 666 -41.56 -2.44 29.24
N ALA A 667 -41.77 -3.08 30.39
CA ALA A 667 -41.75 -4.54 30.49
C ALA A 667 -42.79 -5.23 29.59
N ALA A 668 -43.91 -4.57 29.30
CA ALA A 668 -44.91 -5.07 28.36
C ALA A 668 -44.35 -5.12 26.92
N VAL A 669 -43.78 -4.02 26.42
CA VAL A 669 -43.14 -3.99 25.08
C VAL A 669 -41.95 -4.95 24.98
N ALA A 670 -41.20 -5.13 26.07
CA ALA A 670 -40.10 -6.09 26.10
C ALA A 670 -40.56 -7.56 26.00
N LEU A 671 -41.75 -7.90 26.52
CA LEU A 671 -42.34 -9.25 26.49
C LEU A 671 -43.23 -9.54 25.27
N ASP A 672 -43.75 -8.50 24.61
CA ASP A 672 -44.70 -8.63 23.49
C ASP A 672 -44.08 -9.36 22.29
N PRO A 673 -44.63 -10.52 21.85
CA PRO A 673 -44.16 -11.23 20.66
C PRO A 673 -44.25 -10.42 19.36
N ALA A 674 -45.07 -9.37 19.30
CA ALA A 674 -45.21 -8.50 18.14
C ALA A 674 -44.15 -7.37 18.07
N THR A 675 -43.35 -7.16 19.11
CA THR A 675 -42.30 -6.12 19.11
C THR A 675 -41.25 -6.38 18.02
N PRO A 676 -40.94 -5.40 17.15
CA PRO A 676 -39.96 -5.58 16.09
C PRO A 676 -38.58 -6.00 16.60
N LEU A 677 -37.92 -6.93 15.90
CA LEU A 677 -36.61 -7.48 16.28
C LEU A 677 -35.53 -6.39 16.46
N ALA A 678 -35.61 -5.32 15.65
CA ALA A 678 -34.72 -4.18 15.73
C ALA A 678 -34.94 -3.32 16.99
N ASP A 679 -36.13 -3.36 17.59
CA ASP A 679 -36.45 -2.65 18.82
C ASP A 679 -36.13 -3.49 20.06
N LEU A 680 -36.27 -4.82 20.01
CA LEU A 680 -35.73 -5.73 21.04
C LEU A 680 -34.22 -5.50 21.24
N ALA A 681 -33.47 -5.34 20.15
CA ALA A 681 -32.04 -5.03 20.18
C ALA A 681 -31.73 -3.63 20.80
N LYS A 682 -32.64 -2.65 20.66
CA LYS A 682 -32.51 -1.32 21.29
C LYS A 682 -32.84 -1.36 22.78
N ILE A 683 -33.93 -2.05 23.16
CA ILE A 683 -34.37 -2.23 24.55
C ILE A 683 -33.22 -2.78 25.41
N VAL A 684 -32.50 -3.79 24.90
CA VAL A 684 -31.35 -4.42 25.60
C VAL A 684 -30.17 -3.45 25.82
N GLN A 685 -29.99 -2.44 24.97
CA GLN A 685 -28.95 -1.41 25.09
C GLN A 685 -29.41 -0.26 25.99
N GLU A 686 -30.62 0.24 25.77
CA GLU A 686 -31.13 1.51 26.31
C GLU A 686 -31.90 1.35 27.62
N ALA A 687 -32.39 0.15 27.93
CA ALA A 687 -33.04 -0.21 29.18
C ALA A 687 -32.48 -1.53 29.74
N PRO A 688 -31.26 -1.52 30.34
CA PRO A 688 -30.61 -2.73 30.86
C PRO A 688 -31.47 -3.56 31.84
N HIS A 689 -32.36 -2.92 32.58
CA HIS A 689 -33.29 -3.56 33.51
C HIS A 689 -34.44 -4.34 32.84
N LEU A 690 -34.57 -4.28 31.50
CA LEU A 690 -35.54 -5.04 30.72
C LEU A 690 -34.92 -6.27 29.99
N ARG A 691 -33.63 -6.56 30.23
CA ARG A 691 -32.92 -7.69 29.62
C ARG A 691 -33.54 -9.06 29.95
N PRO A 692 -33.97 -9.36 31.19
CA PRO A 692 -34.65 -10.63 31.49
C PRO A 692 -35.98 -10.79 30.71
N GLN A 693 -36.70 -9.68 30.50
CA GLN A 693 -37.95 -9.64 29.74
C GLN A 693 -37.70 -9.91 28.25
N VAL A 694 -36.67 -9.31 27.64
CA VAL A 694 -36.29 -9.62 26.25
C VAL A 694 -35.77 -11.05 26.10
N ALA A 695 -35.07 -11.61 27.10
CA ALA A 695 -34.69 -13.03 27.09
C ALA A 695 -35.90 -13.98 27.11
N ALA A 696 -36.95 -13.62 27.85
CA ALA A 696 -38.20 -14.38 27.94
C ALA A 696 -39.12 -14.23 26.71
N ASN A 697 -39.01 -13.15 25.94
CA ASN A 697 -39.85 -12.89 24.76
C ASN A 697 -39.63 -13.94 23.66
N PRO A 698 -40.68 -14.68 23.22
CA PRO A 698 -40.55 -15.80 22.29
C PRO A 698 -40.03 -15.39 20.89
N SER A 699 -40.21 -14.12 20.49
CA SER A 699 -39.76 -13.60 19.20
C SER A 699 -38.28 -13.18 19.18
N THR A 700 -37.62 -13.10 20.34
CA THR A 700 -36.18 -12.75 20.41
C THR A 700 -35.32 -13.76 19.65
N TYR A 701 -34.51 -13.26 18.73
CA TYR A 701 -33.71 -14.07 17.79
C TYR A 701 -32.42 -14.64 18.43
N PRO A 702 -31.88 -15.79 17.93
CA PRO A 702 -30.82 -16.54 18.62
C PRO A 702 -29.59 -15.73 19.00
N ALA A 703 -29.01 -14.95 18.08
CA ALA A 703 -27.80 -14.18 18.34
C ALA A 703 -27.97 -13.11 19.44
N LEU A 704 -29.18 -12.64 19.73
CA LEU A 704 -29.45 -11.76 20.87
C LEU A 704 -29.58 -12.54 22.18
N LEU A 705 -30.07 -13.78 22.14
CA LEU A 705 -30.06 -14.70 23.30
C LEU A 705 -28.64 -15.15 23.66
N ASP A 706 -27.81 -15.42 22.66
CA ASP A 706 -26.39 -15.76 22.86
C ASP A 706 -25.62 -14.59 23.49
N TRP A 707 -25.85 -13.37 23.00
CA TRP A 707 -25.29 -12.14 23.60
C TRP A 707 -25.81 -11.92 25.04
N LEU A 708 -27.09 -12.18 25.29
CA LEU A 708 -27.71 -12.06 26.62
C LEU A 708 -27.14 -13.09 27.61
N GLY A 709 -26.87 -14.32 27.18
CA GLY A 709 -26.22 -15.35 28.00
C GLY A 709 -24.72 -15.08 28.24
N ALA A 710 -24.04 -14.44 27.28
CA ALA A 710 -22.65 -14.00 27.45
C ALA A 710 -22.46 -12.88 28.48
N LEU A 711 -23.55 -12.27 28.97
CA LEU A 711 -23.53 -11.18 29.95
C LEU A 711 -23.39 -11.64 31.41
N GLY A 712 -23.69 -12.91 31.71
CA GLY A 712 -23.59 -13.47 33.08
C GLY A 712 -24.55 -12.85 34.10
N ASP A 713 -25.68 -12.29 33.65
CA ASP A 713 -26.72 -11.72 34.52
C ASP A 713 -27.62 -12.86 35.05
N PRO A 714 -27.72 -13.08 36.37
CA PRO A 714 -28.43 -14.22 36.94
C PRO A 714 -29.95 -14.20 36.69
N GLN A 715 -30.54 -13.03 36.42
CA GLN A 715 -31.96 -12.91 36.04
C GLN A 715 -32.18 -13.24 34.57
N VAL A 716 -31.25 -12.83 33.70
CA VAL A 716 -31.23 -13.20 32.28
C VAL A 716 -31.01 -14.72 32.13
N ASP A 717 -30.05 -15.29 32.85
CA ASP A 717 -29.79 -16.73 32.84
C ASP A 717 -30.99 -17.55 33.34
N ALA A 718 -31.79 -17.00 34.26
CA ALA A 718 -33.03 -17.64 34.73
C ALA A 718 -34.11 -17.63 33.64
N ALA A 719 -34.29 -16.52 32.92
CA ALA A 719 -35.19 -16.43 31.78
C ALA A 719 -34.75 -17.38 30.65
N LEU A 720 -33.46 -17.42 30.30
CA LEU A 720 -32.90 -18.33 29.30
C LEU A 720 -33.05 -19.81 29.69
N ARG A 721 -32.89 -20.15 30.98
CA ARG A 721 -33.17 -21.51 31.49
C ARG A 721 -34.65 -21.90 31.48
N THR A 722 -35.57 -20.94 31.46
CA THR A 722 -37.02 -21.20 31.37
C THR A 722 -37.48 -21.43 29.92
N ARG A 723 -36.59 -21.25 28.95
CA ARG A 723 -36.83 -21.34 27.50
C ARG A 723 -36.16 -22.57 26.85
N ARG A 724 -35.58 -23.47 27.66
CA ARG A 724 -34.97 -24.74 27.26
C ARG A 724 -35.72 -25.90 27.91
#